data_AF-A0A0F3GJ21-F1
#
_entry.id   AF-A0A0F3GJ21-F1
#
_cell.length_a   1.000
_cell.length_b   1.000
_cell.length_c   1.000
_cell.angle_alpha   90.00
_cell.angle_beta   90.00
_cell.angle_gamma   90.00
#
_symmetry.space_group_name_H-M   'P 1'
#
loop_
_entity.id
_entity.type
_entity.pdbx_description
1 polymer ?
#
loop_
_entity_poly.entity_id
_entity_poly.type
_entity_poly.pdbx_seq_one_letter_code
_entity_poly.pdbx_strand_id
1 'polypeptide(L)'
;MEYKEDTLTAMKRHPVLVAGIVAVVATAVLLYLYPFGKPDSKAGKVKEAKVYELSLGHNMSTDSAMHISVQRFADTVRDRTKGRVKINIFPAQKLGDDYAMIEMAMDGHLDILLSPTAKLSMVLPAMQYADIPFLFPQLEDVYAMLDGKPGALLLERLSKEGLVGAAFWGNGFKQFTTRKPVHSPKDFNGMNIRIINNDLISYQFTAFGARPVPIDFYKAYDALKNGEVDGQESTIAAIHALKFYEVLPNVTISNHGYLAYVFCFSKKTLEGLPDDIVQVLMATTKEVTSFERELVAKKEEEYIKVIKEAGVNVIYLNEQQRRDFQKITDHIIHKYSNVVGDDVIDLTHEYLKQKYNHKEEDDIVIGLNADMSKGSAITGMAIKRGMELAVNELNAQGGVLGKKLSIVVMDHAVTGGRSEQNIRDFSQMKNLVAIMGGVHGLLIMGELEIIHKEKIIYLIPFAGTDKITNNSYNPNYVFRVSTNDAKAAPFLIQQALKRSKKIAFLLVNNEWGRENGRIMTDCLRESNLTPSAVEYFNMGEESMLQQLGRISDSDAKVLVVVALASDREAIVKGLALLKKKIQLFSVMTFTAGGYVFQDLADQQKNVDLSFIQTFSFLKPKNELTKRVLKEYMNTYNVSTPQEIPIPSATAHAYDLVHLLAMAINSAKTIDRLAVHNALEDIQHYKGLVKTYSPPFTKTRHDALDISDYFMATYDANGAILPTDKGTK
;
A
#
# COMPACT_ATOMS: atom_id res chain seq x y z
N MET A 1 -79.12 -33.20 28.96
CA MET A 1 -78.89 -34.51 29.62
C MET A 1 -77.39 -34.69 29.71
N GLU A 2 -76.74 -34.98 30.81
CA GLU A 2 -77.13 -35.17 32.21
C GLU A 2 -75.79 -35.24 32.98
N TYR A 3 -75.83 -34.95 34.26
CA TYR A 3 -74.68 -34.86 35.17
C TYR A 3 -74.19 -36.25 35.61
N LYS A 4 -73.00 -36.27 36.26
CA LYS A 4 -72.45 -37.32 37.17
C LYS A 4 -71.82 -38.55 36.48
N GLU A 5 -70.82 -39.23 37.03
CA GLU A 5 -70.27 -39.26 38.39
C GLU A 5 -68.82 -39.76 38.39
N ASP A 6 -68.24 -39.65 39.58
CA ASP A 6 -66.84 -39.68 39.96
C ASP A 6 -66.33 -41.11 40.27
N THR A 7 -65.02 -41.20 40.50
CA THR A 7 -64.29 -42.13 41.38
C THR A 7 -63.70 -43.49 40.94
N LEU A 8 -62.36 -43.55 41.15
CA LEU A 8 -61.53 -44.65 41.74
C LEU A 8 -61.30 -45.90 40.86
N THR A 9 -60.10 -46.37 40.51
CA THR A 9 -58.76 -46.36 41.14
C THR A 9 -57.72 -46.92 40.12
N ALA A 10 -56.43 -46.64 40.35
CA ALA A 10 -55.24 -47.49 40.05
C ALA A 10 -54.17 -46.92 39.08
N MET A 11 -53.22 -46.20 39.70
CA MET A 11 -51.76 -46.28 39.54
C MET A 11 -51.17 -46.77 38.19
N LYS A 12 -50.47 -45.85 37.49
CA LYS A 12 -49.07 -46.02 37.03
C LYS A 12 -48.44 -44.71 36.51
N ARG A 13 -47.58 -44.13 37.38
CA ARG A 13 -46.26 -43.48 37.13
C ARG A 13 -46.13 -42.34 36.11
N HIS A 14 -45.87 -41.11 36.61
CA HIS A 14 -45.06 -40.09 35.93
C HIS A 14 -43.79 -39.78 36.76
N PRO A 15 -42.58 -39.93 36.19
CA PRO A 15 -41.30 -39.81 36.90
C PRO A 15 -40.81 -38.37 37.12
N VAL A 16 -41.64 -37.35 36.88
CA VAL A 16 -41.21 -35.94 36.87
C VAL A 16 -41.40 -35.24 38.23
N LEU A 17 -42.27 -35.74 39.11
CA LEU A 17 -42.55 -35.08 40.40
C LEU A 17 -41.54 -35.42 41.52
N VAL A 18 -40.85 -36.56 41.43
CA VAL A 18 -39.91 -37.01 42.48
C VAL A 18 -38.53 -36.34 42.35
N ALA A 19 -38.13 -35.97 41.13
CA ALA A 19 -36.87 -35.25 40.89
C ALA A 19 -36.89 -33.80 41.43
N GLY A 20 -38.05 -33.14 41.41
CA GLY A 20 -38.20 -31.76 41.90
C GLY A 20 -38.07 -31.63 43.42
N ILE A 21 -38.48 -32.65 44.19
CA ILE A 21 -38.47 -32.59 45.66
C ILE A 21 -37.05 -32.85 46.22
N VAL A 22 -36.23 -33.65 45.55
CA VAL A 22 -34.84 -33.90 45.98
C VAL A 22 -33.95 -32.67 45.75
N ALA A 23 -34.17 -31.90 44.69
CA ALA A 23 -33.38 -30.69 44.39
C ALA A 23 -33.64 -29.53 45.36
N VAL A 24 -34.88 -29.35 45.83
CA VAL A 24 -35.24 -28.29 46.78
C VAL A 24 -34.67 -28.58 48.17
N VAL A 25 -34.68 -29.84 48.61
CA VAL A 25 -34.12 -30.23 49.92
C VAL A 25 -32.59 -30.16 49.91
N ALA A 26 -31.91 -30.53 48.81
CA ALA A 26 -30.46 -30.41 48.70
C ALA A 26 -29.99 -28.93 48.75
N THR A 27 -30.75 -28.02 48.14
CA THR A 27 -30.44 -26.57 48.15
C THR A 27 -30.67 -25.95 49.53
N ALA A 28 -31.70 -26.39 50.26
CA ALA A 28 -31.98 -25.92 51.62
C ALA A 28 -30.94 -26.42 52.66
N VAL A 29 -30.40 -27.63 52.50
CA VAL A 29 -29.36 -28.18 53.38
C VAL A 29 -27.99 -27.53 53.12
N LEU A 30 -27.68 -27.18 51.87
CA LEU A 30 -26.46 -26.43 51.52
C LEU A 30 -26.46 -24.99 52.06
N LEU A 31 -27.62 -24.35 52.16
CA LEU A 31 -27.78 -23.03 52.79
C LEU A 31 -27.71 -23.08 54.33
N TYR A 32 -27.98 -24.23 54.94
CA TYR A 32 -27.96 -24.40 56.40
C TYR A 32 -26.57 -24.77 56.96
N LEU A 33 -25.67 -25.29 56.13
CA LEU A 33 -24.33 -25.75 56.53
C LEU A 33 -23.20 -24.75 56.24
N TYR A 34 -23.49 -23.57 55.70
CA TYR A 34 -22.49 -22.50 55.60
C TYR A 34 -22.52 -21.65 56.89
N PRO A 35 -21.46 -21.64 57.70
CA PRO A 35 -21.51 -21.06 59.04
C PRO A 35 -21.66 -19.54 58.95
N PHE A 36 -22.75 -19.04 59.56
CA PHE A 36 -22.89 -17.66 60.01
C PHE A 36 -21.74 -17.33 60.98
N GLY A 37 -20.70 -16.69 60.46
CA GLY A 37 -19.78 -15.90 61.28
C GLY A 37 -20.51 -14.68 61.84
N LYS A 38 -20.38 -14.45 63.15
CA LYS A 38 -20.90 -13.29 63.90
C LYS A 38 -20.57 -11.96 63.20
N PRO A 39 -21.38 -10.90 63.39
CA PRO A 39 -21.19 -9.62 62.72
C PRO A 39 -19.90 -8.96 63.22
N ASP A 40 -18.89 -8.89 62.35
CA ASP A 40 -17.72 -8.07 62.60
C ASP A 40 -18.14 -6.60 62.37
N SER A 41 -18.13 -5.82 63.44
CA SER A 41 -18.53 -4.41 63.48
C SER A 41 -17.47 -3.52 62.81
N LYS A 42 -17.25 -3.74 61.51
CA LYS A 42 -16.57 -2.80 60.63
C LYS A 42 -17.50 -2.51 59.48
N ALA A 43 -18.12 -1.33 59.52
CA ALA A 43 -18.69 -0.71 58.35
C ALA A 43 -17.66 -0.80 57.22
N GLY A 44 -17.85 -1.75 56.30
CA GLY A 44 -17.10 -1.81 55.07
C GLY A 44 -17.47 -0.55 54.32
N LYS A 45 -16.54 0.43 54.30
CA LYS A 45 -16.63 1.59 53.42
C LYS A 45 -17.07 1.07 52.06
N VAL A 46 -18.21 1.55 51.56
CA VAL A 46 -18.52 1.47 50.13
C VAL A 46 -17.25 2.00 49.45
N LYS A 47 -16.51 1.15 48.73
CA LYS A 47 -15.37 1.61 47.96
C LYS A 47 -15.93 2.64 47.00
N GLU A 48 -15.64 3.92 47.23
CA GLU A 48 -15.91 4.97 46.25
C GLU A 48 -15.38 4.47 44.91
N ALA A 49 -16.24 4.49 43.89
CA ALA A 49 -15.83 4.10 42.55
C ALA A 49 -14.64 4.99 42.16
N LYS A 50 -13.49 4.37 41.83
CA LYS A 50 -12.28 5.12 41.45
C LYS A 50 -12.63 6.07 40.31
N VAL A 51 -12.43 7.36 40.55
CA VAL A 51 -12.59 8.42 39.55
C VAL A 51 -11.27 8.55 38.80
N TYR A 52 -11.34 8.54 37.48
CA TYR A 52 -10.23 8.74 36.57
C TYR A 52 -10.30 10.17 36.04
N GLU A 53 -9.37 11.01 36.48
CA GLU A 53 -9.23 12.36 35.95
C GLU A 53 -8.25 12.32 34.77
N LEU A 54 -8.74 12.71 33.59
CA LEU A 54 -7.97 12.74 32.35
C LEU A 54 -7.78 14.19 31.90
N SER A 55 -6.62 14.52 31.36
CA SER A 55 -6.28 15.82 30.78
C SER A 55 -6.42 15.77 29.25
N LEU A 56 -7.05 16.78 28.66
CA LEU A 56 -7.21 16.88 27.20
C LEU A 56 -6.65 18.22 26.70
N GLY A 57 -5.63 18.17 25.84
CA GLY A 57 -4.95 19.35 25.29
C GLY A 57 -5.26 19.56 23.81
N HIS A 58 -5.52 20.82 23.42
CA HIS A 58 -5.64 21.22 22.02
C HIS A 58 -5.29 22.70 21.79
N ASN A 59 -5.02 23.09 20.54
CA ASN A 59 -4.60 24.44 20.18
C ASN A 59 -5.72 25.40 19.76
N MET A 60 -6.93 24.91 19.48
CA MET A 60 -8.04 25.74 19.02
C MET A 60 -8.66 26.62 20.13
N SER A 61 -9.29 27.74 19.73
CA SER A 61 -10.02 28.66 20.61
C SER A 61 -11.32 28.06 21.16
N THR A 62 -11.85 28.64 22.25
CA THR A 62 -13.02 28.10 22.96
C THR A 62 -14.34 28.26 22.21
N ASP A 63 -14.40 29.12 21.19
CA ASP A 63 -15.56 29.32 20.31
C ASP A 63 -15.52 28.44 19.05
N SER A 64 -14.44 27.68 18.84
CA SER A 64 -14.26 26.80 17.68
C SER A 64 -15.19 25.58 17.71
N ALA A 65 -15.52 25.08 16.52
CA ALA A 65 -16.26 23.81 16.35
C ALA A 65 -15.58 22.64 17.09
N MET A 66 -14.24 22.58 17.01
CA MET A 66 -13.44 21.57 17.70
C MET A 66 -13.61 21.64 19.22
N HIS A 67 -13.52 22.83 19.82
CA HIS A 67 -13.65 22.95 21.27
C HIS A 67 -15.06 22.58 21.76
N ILE A 68 -16.09 23.02 21.05
CA ILE A 68 -17.49 22.65 21.36
C ILE A 68 -17.67 21.13 21.28
N SER A 69 -17.03 20.48 20.30
CA SER A 69 -17.08 19.03 20.14
C SER A 69 -16.29 18.29 21.24
N VAL A 70 -15.14 18.83 21.66
CA VAL A 70 -14.38 18.33 22.81
C VAL A 70 -15.18 18.43 24.12
N GLN A 71 -15.91 19.53 24.33
CA GLN A 71 -16.82 19.67 25.48
C GLN A 71 -17.91 18.61 25.44
N ARG A 72 -18.55 18.42 24.28
CA ARG A 72 -19.56 17.37 24.09
C ARG A 72 -18.99 15.97 24.36
N PHE A 73 -17.78 15.68 23.90
CA PHE A 73 -17.08 14.43 24.20
C PHE A 73 -16.89 14.26 25.71
N ALA A 74 -16.39 15.27 26.41
CA ALA A 74 -16.17 15.21 27.86
C ALA A 74 -17.46 14.99 28.64
N ASP A 75 -18.54 15.71 28.30
CA ASP A 75 -19.85 15.54 28.92
C ASP A 75 -20.43 14.14 28.65
N THR A 76 -20.35 13.66 27.41
CA THR A 76 -20.87 12.34 27.04
C THR A 76 -20.12 11.22 27.75
N VAL A 77 -18.79 11.33 27.88
CA VAL A 77 -17.97 10.38 28.63
C VAL A 77 -18.33 10.41 30.12
N ARG A 78 -18.45 11.60 30.73
CA ARG A 78 -18.87 11.73 32.13
C ARG A 78 -20.21 11.03 32.36
N ASP A 79 -21.19 11.28 31.50
CA ASP A 79 -22.55 10.76 31.66
C ASP A 79 -22.59 9.23 31.47
N ARG A 80 -21.93 8.70 30.44
CA ARG A 80 -21.85 7.24 30.17
C ARG A 80 -21.10 6.47 31.24
N THR A 81 -20.08 7.08 31.83
CA THR A 81 -19.30 6.49 32.91
C THR A 81 -19.88 6.78 34.29
N LYS A 82 -21.03 7.46 34.37
CA LYS A 82 -21.69 7.89 35.61
C LYS A 82 -20.74 8.63 36.56
N GLY A 83 -19.91 9.51 36.00
CA GLY A 83 -18.92 10.30 36.71
C GLY A 83 -17.61 9.58 37.05
N ARG A 84 -17.43 8.31 36.66
CA ARG A 84 -16.16 7.60 36.86
C ARG A 84 -15.01 8.20 36.04
N VAL A 85 -15.30 8.90 34.95
CA VAL A 85 -14.30 9.62 34.16
C VAL A 85 -14.64 11.10 34.15
N LYS A 86 -13.65 11.93 34.45
CA LYS A 86 -13.73 13.38 34.39
C LYS A 86 -12.60 13.90 33.52
N ILE A 87 -12.93 14.64 32.46
CA ILE A 87 -11.96 15.18 31.52
C ILE A 87 -11.77 16.67 31.77
N ASN A 88 -10.54 17.06 32.08
CA ASN A 88 -10.11 18.44 32.24
C ASN A 88 -9.56 18.95 30.89
N ILE A 89 -10.25 19.91 30.27
CA ILE A 89 -9.93 20.42 28.94
C ILE A 89 -9.00 21.65 29.04
N PHE A 90 -7.92 21.64 28.27
CA PHE A 90 -6.92 22.69 28.16
C PHE A 90 -6.85 23.20 26.70
N PRO A 91 -7.69 24.19 26.34
CA PRO A 91 -7.73 24.75 24.98
C PRO A 91 -6.60 25.75 24.72
N ALA A 92 -6.52 26.25 23.49
CA ALA A 92 -5.66 27.39 23.11
C ALA A 92 -4.18 27.25 23.54
N GLN A 93 -3.61 26.05 23.38
CA GLN A 93 -2.20 25.78 23.73
C GLN A 93 -1.87 26.07 25.21
N LYS A 94 -2.85 25.96 26.12
CA LYS A 94 -2.67 26.27 27.55
C LYS A 94 -1.62 25.39 28.25
N LEU A 95 -1.33 24.20 27.72
CA LEU A 95 -0.29 23.29 28.23
C LEU A 95 1.06 23.45 27.54
N GLY A 96 1.16 24.32 26.52
CA GLY A 96 2.34 24.44 25.66
C GLY A 96 1.93 24.40 24.19
N ASP A 97 2.91 24.62 23.31
CA ASP A 97 2.70 24.50 21.87
C ASP A 97 2.35 23.05 21.45
N ASP A 98 1.96 22.87 20.19
CA ASP A 98 1.53 21.56 19.68
C ASP A 98 2.64 20.49 19.85
N TYR A 99 3.92 20.84 19.73
CA TYR A 99 5.02 19.89 19.85
C TYR A 99 5.20 19.43 21.29
N ALA A 100 5.17 20.36 22.24
CA ALA A 100 5.20 20.03 23.66
C ALA A 100 4.00 19.16 24.06
N MET A 101 2.80 19.45 23.54
CA MET A 101 1.62 18.62 23.80
C MET A 101 1.71 17.21 23.20
N ILE A 102 2.29 17.07 22.00
CA ILE A 102 2.57 15.75 21.39
C ILE A 102 3.53 14.94 22.28
N GLU A 103 4.64 15.54 22.70
CA GLU A 103 5.64 14.89 23.58
C GLU A 103 5.01 14.48 24.93
N MET A 104 4.27 15.38 25.58
CA MET A 104 3.54 15.06 26.81
C MET A 104 2.59 13.88 26.64
N ALA A 105 1.90 13.77 25.50
CA ALA A 105 0.98 12.68 25.24
C ALA A 105 1.71 11.35 24.99
N MET A 106 2.81 11.35 24.23
CA MET A 106 3.65 10.18 24.01
C MET A 106 4.20 9.63 25.34
N ASP A 107 4.55 10.52 26.27
CA ASP A 107 5.10 10.15 27.56
C ASP A 107 4.07 9.83 28.65
N GLY A 108 2.79 10.11 28.40
CA GLY A 108 1.70 9.88 29.35
C GLY A 108 1.53 10.98 30.40
N HIS A 109 2.10 12.16 30.16
CA HIS A 109 1.85 13.38 30.94
C HIS A 109 0.58 14.12 30.48
N LEU A 110 0.12 13.86 29.26
CA LEU A 110 -1.16 14.31 28.72
C LEU A 110 -1.99 13.10 28.29
N ASP A 111 -3.21 12.96 28.79
CA ASP A 111 -4.02 11.75 28.60
C ASP A 111 -4.65 11.68 27.20
N ILE A 112 -5.15 12.82 26.72
CA ILE A 112 -5.86 12.97 25.44
C ILE A 112 -5.29 14.16 24.68
N LEU A 113 -4.99 13.95 23.41
CA LEU A 113 -4.42 14.96 22.51
C LEU A 113 -5.32 15.13 21.30
N LEU A 114 -5.63 16.38 20.95
CA LEU A 114 -6.21 16.73 19.68
C LEU A 114 -5.25 17.67 18.95
N SER A 115 -4.55 17.14 17.93
CA SER A 115 -3.45 17.82 17.26
C SER A 115 -3.59 17.82 15.73
N PRO A 116 -3.15 18.87 15.02
CA PRO A 116 -3.16 18.88 13.56
C PRO A 116 -2.26 17.78 12.97
N THR A 117 -2.67 17.20 11.85
CA THR A 117 -1.87 16.22 11.10
C THR A 117 -0.51 16.77 10.69
N ALA A 118 -0.45 18.04 10.28
CA ALA A 118 0.80 18.73 9.91
C ALA A 118 1.81 18.86 11.05
N LYS A 119 1.37 18.82 12.33
CA LYS A 119 2.26 18.84 13.50
C LYS A 119 2.67 17.43 13.90
N LEU A 120 1.73 16.48 13.82
CA LEU A 120 1.99 15.05 14.04
C LEU A 120 2.97 14.45 13.01
N SER A 121 3.16 15.10 11.86
CA SER A 121 4.14 14.64 10.88
C SER A 121 5.60 14.69 11.36
N MET A 122 5.90 15.44 12.44
CA MET A 122 7.23 15.41 13.05
C MET A 122 7.54 14.08 13.73
N VAL A 123 6.51 13.38 14.24
CA VAL A 123 6.66 12.07 14.90
C VAL A 123 6.34 10.93 13.94
N LEU A 124 5.32 11.10 13.09
CA LEU A 124 4.94 10.14 12.06
C LEU A 124 4.83 10.86 10.70
N PRO A 125 5.90 10.90 9.89
CA PRO A 125 5.92 11.60 8.61
C PRO A 125 4.76 11.29 7.66
N ALA A 126 4.17 10.09 7.77
CA ALA A 126 2.99 9.68 7.00
C ALA A 126 1.73 10.52 7.26
N MET A 127 1.66 11.25 8.39
CA MET A 127 0.54 12.17 8.68
C MET A 127 0.43 13.35 7.70
N GLN A 128 1.42 13.54 6.82
CA GLN A 128 1.36 14.51 5.72
C GLN A 128 0.39 14.11 4.60
N TYR A 129 -0.21 12.92 4.67
CA TYR A 129 -1.10 12.35 3.66
C TYR A 129 -2.21 13.31 3.18
N ALA A 130 -2.97 13.90 4.11
CA ALA A 130 -4.07 14.81 3.77
C ALA A 130 -3.58 16.16 3.20
N ASP A 131 -2.34 16.53 3.50
CA ASP A 131 -1.70 17.77 3.07
C ASP A 131 -1.06 17.67 1.68
N ILE A 132 -1.02 16.48 1.05
CA ILE A 132 -0.47 16.31 -0.30
C ILE A 132 -1.20 17.23 -1.28
N PRO A 133 -0.48 18.07 -2.05
CA PRO A 133 -1.14 19.14 -2.77
C PRO A 133 -2.06 18.60 -3.87
N PHE A 134 -3.31 19.03 -3.84
CA PHE A 134 -4.37 18.71 -4.78
C PHE A 134 -4.68 17.21 -4.95
N LEU A 135 -4.29 16.37 -3.99
CA LEU A 135 -4.60 14.94 -4.00
C LEU A 135 -6.12 14.69 -3.98
N PHE A 136 -6.85 15.41 -3.13
CA PHE A 136 -8.29 15.24 -2.98
C PHE A 136 -9.06 16.29 -3.79
N PRO A 137 -9.91 15.87 -4.74
CA PRO A 137 -10.77 16.79 -5.47
C PRO A 137 -11.80 17.49 -4.57
N GLN A 138 -12.43 16.74 -3.66
CA GLN A 138 -13.54 17.22 -2.82
C GLN A 138 -13.42 16.74 -1.37
N LEU A 139 -14.18 17.36 -0.47
CA LEU A 139 -14.15 17.06 0.97
C LEU A 139 -14.61 15.64 1.27
N GLU A 140 -15.58 15.15 0.51
CA GLU A 140 -16.10 13.80 0.64
C GLU A 140 -15.02 12.75 0.35
N ASP A 141 -14.07 13.04 -0.54
CA ASP A 141 -12.93 12.16 -0.83
C ASP A 141 -11.96 12.08 0.33
N VAL A 142 -11.69 13.24 0.95
CA VAL A 142 -10.86 13.31 2.14
C VAL A 142 -11.45 12.43 3.23
N TYR A 143 -12.74 12.59 3.55
CA TYR A 143 -13.38 11.81 4.60
C TYR A 143 -13.50 10.33 4.25
N ALA A 144 -13.81 9.98 3.00
CA ALA A 144 -13.82 8.59 2.56
C ALA A 144 -12.47 7.89 2.81
N MET A 145 -11.36 8.60 2.57
CA MET A 145 -10.03 8.03 2.78
C MET A 145 -9.57 8.04 4.24
N LEU A 146 -9.83 9.13 4.98
CA LEU A 146 -9.47 9.23 6.39
C LEU A 146 -10.29 8.30 7.30
N ASP A 147 -11.55 8.01 6.94
CA ASP A 147 -12.39 7.07 7.68
C ASP A 147 -12.26 5.62 7.17
N GLY A 148 -11.73 5.46 5.96
CA GLY A 148 -11.53 4.17 5.31
C GLY A 148 -10.23 3.48 5.74
N LYS A 149 -9.87 2.45 4.98
CA LYS A 149 -8.64 1.68 5.18
C LYS A 149 -7.35 2.55 5.17
N PRO A 150 -7.20 3.57 4.28
CA PRO A 150 -6.01 4.43 4.29
C PRO A 150 -5.81 5.13 5.64
N GLY A 151 -6.85 5.79 6.16
CA GLY A 151 -6.79 6.45 7.46
C GLY A 151 -6.58 5.48 8.62
N ALA A 152 -7.21 4.30 8.60
CA ALA A 152 -6.99 3.27 9.62
C ALA A 152 -5.51 2.85 9.71
N LEU A 153 -4.83 2.65 8.58
CA LEU A 153 -3.39 2.34 8.53
C LEU A 153 -2.55 3.48 9.13
N LEU A 154 -2.91 4.74 8.89
CA LEU A 154 -2.22 5.89 9.47
C LEU A 154 -2.41 5.96 11.00
N LEU A 155 -3.62 5.73 11.50
CA LEU A 155 -3.90 5.72 12.94
C LEU A 155 -3.20 4.55 13.66
N GLU A 156 -3.14 3.38 13.02
CA GLU A 156 -2.44 2.21 13.57
C GLU A 156 -0.94 2.50 13.78
N ARG A 157 -0.31 3.17 12.81
CA ARG A 157 1.12 3.51 12.86
C ARG A 157 1.49 4.41 14.03
N LEU A 158 0.57 5.27 14.51
CA LEU A 158 0.80 6.11 15.70
C LEU A 158 1.08 5.28 16.96
N SER A 159 0.58 4.04 17.03
CA SER A 159 0.74 3.19 18.22
C SER A 159 2.20 2.82 18.50
N LYS A 160 3.06 2.89 17.47
CA LYS A 160 4.52 2.72 17.60
C LYS A 160 5.18 3.93 18.27
N GLU A 161 4.59 5.10 18.13
CA GLU A 161 5.04 6.37 18.71
C GLU A 161 4.42 6.64 20.09
N GLY A 162 3.74 5.65 20.71
CA GLY A 162 3.12 5.81 22.02
C GLY A 162 1.78 6.55 22.02
N LEU A 163 1.16 6.76 20.86
CA LEU A 163 -0.14 7.40 20.70
C LEU A 163 -1.15 6.42 20.08
N VAL A 164 -2.36 6.34 20.64
CA VAL A 164 -3.45 5.58 20.02
C VAL A 164 -4.38 6.56 19.31
N GLY A 165 -4.29 6.59 17.99
CA GLY A 165 -5.17 7.41 17.15
C GLY A 165 -6.58 6.82 17.09
N ALA A 166 -7.59 7.59 17.52
CA ALA A 166 -8.97 7.13 17.61
C ALA A 166 -9.85 7.57 16.43
N ALA A 167 -9.66 8.80 15.94
CA ALA A 167 -10.36 9.32 14.77
C ALA A 167 -9.64 10.52 14.15
N PHE A 168 -9.89 10.76 12.86
CA PHE A 168 -9.60 12.03 12.22
C PHE A 168 -10.79 12.99 12.41
N TRP A 169 -10.52 14.21 12.86
CA TRP A 169 -11.48 15.30 12.97
C TRP A 169 -11.28 16.33 11.85
N GLY A 170 -12.36 17.02 11.51
CA GLY A 170 -12.37 18.02 10.45
C GLY A 170 -11.68 19.31 10.88
N ASN A 171 -11.10 20.02 9.93
CA ASN A 171 -10.81 21.45 10.10
C ASN A 171 -11.04 22.18 8.80
N GLY A 172 -10.44 21.72 7.69
CA GLY A 172 -10.82 22.18 6.37
C GLY A 172 -9.71 22.14 5.34
N PHE A 173 -10.07 22.51 4.11
CA PHE A 173 -9.09 22.78 3.07
C PHE A 173 -8.32 24.08 3.37
N LYS A 174 -7.02 24.06 3.07
CA LYS A 174 -6.13 25.21 3.19
C LYS A 174 -6.34 26.17 2.02
N GLN A 175 -6.30 27.45 2.33
CA GLN A 175 -6.45 28.58 1.42
C GLN A 175 -5.21 29.46 1.49
N PHE A 176 -4.93 30.20 0.41
CA PHE A 176 -3.85 31.18 0.43
C PHE A 176 -4.37 32.53 0.92
N THR A 177 -3.61 33.20 1.78
CA THR A 177 -3.87 34.59 2.16
C THR A 177 -2.62 35.40 1.94
N THR A 178 -2.70 36.47 1.15
CA THR A 178 -1.52 37.15 0.60
C THR A 178 -1.71 38.66 0.43
N ARG A 179 -0.59 39.39 0.42
CA ARG A 179 -0.57 40.83 0.12
C ARG A 179 -0.97 41.17 -1.31
N LYS A 180 -0.59 40.32 -2.28
CA LYS A 180 -0.97 40.45 -3.69
C LYS A 180 -1.94 39.34 -4.11
N PRO A 181 -2.86 39.60 -5.06
CA PRO A 181 -3.70 38.55 -5.64
C PRO A 181 -2.88 37.37 -6.17
N VAL A 182 -3.36 36.15 -5.95
CA VAL A 182 -2.75 34.92 -6.48
C VAL A 182 -3.76 34.19 -7.36
N HIS A 183 -3.44 34.07 -8.64
CA HIS A 183 -4.22 33.37 -9.66
C HIS A 183 -3.47 32.18 -10.27
N SER A 184 -2.14 32.18 -10.19
CA SER A 184 -1.26 31.17 -10.75
C SER A 184 -0.03 30.96 -9.85
N PRO A 185 0.70 29.85 -10.00
CA PRO A 185 1.92 29.62 -9.23
C PRO A 185 2.95 30.73 -9.36
N LYS A 186 3.06 31.37 -10.54
CA LYS A 186 4.05 32.44 -10.80
C LYS A 186 3.84 33.67 -9.91
N ASP A 187 2.64 33.86 -9.38
CA ASP A 187 2.33 34.99 -8.50
C ASP A 187 3.05 34.87 -7.15
N PHE A 188 3.53 33.67 -6.79
CA PHE A 188 4.34 33.44 -5.58
C PHE A 188 5.82 33.80 -5.73
N ASN A 189 6.31 34.08 -6.95
CA ASN A 189 7.73 34.30 -7.19
C ASN A 189 8.30 35.42 -6.32
N GLY A 190 9.29 35.06 -5.48
CA GLY A 190 9.98 35.98 -4.59
C GLY A 190 9.20 36.41 -3.35
N MET A 191 8.01 35.85 -3.10
CA MET A 191 7.26 36.07 -1.86
C MET A 191 7.86 35.27 -0.71
N ASN A 192 7.95 35.86 0.48
CA ASN A 192 8.19 35.11 1.71
C ASN A 192 6.84 34.60 2.24
N ILE A 193 6.62 33.28 2.26
CA ILE A 193 5.36 32.68 2.70
C ILE A 193 5.54 32.01 4.04
N ARG A 194 4.75 32.41 5.03
CA ARG A 194 4.69 31.72 6.31
C ARG A 194 4.10 30.33 6.11
N ILE A 195 4.79 29.32 6.65
CA ILE A 195 4.33 27.94 6.65
C ILE A 195 4.30 27.37 8.07
N ILE A 196 3.50 26.33 8.27
CA ILE A 196 3.69 25.40 9.39
C ILE A 196 5.03 24.68 9.13
N ASN A 197 5.81 24.39 10.18
CA ASN A 197 7.07 23.67 10.03
C ASN A 197 6.82 22.23 9.55
N ASN A 198 6.90 22.05 8.23
CA ASN A 198 6.52 20.84 7.52
C ASN A 198 7.23 20.82 6.14
N ASP A 199 7.95 19.74 5.86
CA ASP A 199 8.80 19.64 4.66
C ASP A 199 7.98 19.58 3.37
N LEU A 200 6.78 18.98 3.39
CA LEU A 200 5.90 18.92 2.23
C LEU A 200 5.43 20.33 1.85
N ILE A 201 4.99 21.11 2.83
CA ILE A 201 4.53 22.50 2.62
C ILE A 201 5.70 23.39 2.18
N SER A 202 6.88 23.21 2.78
CA SER A 202 8.11 23.90 2.35
C SER A 202 8.42 23.63 0.88
N TYR A 203 8.35 22.37 0.48
CA TYR A 203 8.60 21.95 -0.89
C TYR A 203 7.54 22.47 -1.87
N GLN A 204 6.26 22.49 -1.46
CA GLN A 204 5.16 23.08 -2.23
C GLN A 204 5.43 24.55 -2.59
N PHE A 205 5.74 25.40 -1.61
CA PHE A 205 5.97 26.83 -1.89
C PHE A 205 7.28 27.09 -2.63
N THR A 206 8.30 26.28 -2.39
CA THR A 206 9.54 26.33 -3.18
C THR A 206 9.26 26.02 -4.65
N ALA A 207 8.40 25.03 -4.94
CA ALA A 207 7.98 24.71 -6.30
C ALA A 207 7.20 25.84 -6.98
N PHE A 208 6.49 26.67 -6.20
CA PHE A 208 5.83 27.89 -6.69
C PHE A 208 6.78 29.09 -6.85
N GLY A 209 8.07 28.95 -6.48
CA GLY A 209 9.06 30.03 -6.54
C GLY A 209 8.99 31.02 -5.37
N ALA A 210 8.24 30.69 -4.31
CA ALA A 210 8.25 31.40 -3.04
C ALA A 210 9.37 30.92 -2.12
N ARG A 211 9.68 31.72 -1.09
CA ARG A 211 10.53 31.34 0.03
C ARG A 211 9.66 30.96 1.23
N PRO A 212 9.58 29.68 1.60
CA PRO A 212 8.86 29.27 2.81
C PRO A 212 9.61 29.73 4.07
N VAL A 213 8.87 30.24 5.06
CA VAL A 213 9.39 30.68 6.35
C VAL A 213 8.58 30.00 7.47
N PRO A 214 9.15 29.03 8.20
CA PRO A 214 8.46 28.38 9.31
C PRO A 214 8.24 29.38 10.46
N ILE A 215 6.98 29.66 10.78
CA ILE A 215 6.59 30.51 11.92
C ILE A 215 5.44 29.85 12.65
N ASP A 216 5.52 29.77 13.98
CA ASP A 216 4.48 29.13 14.79
C ASP A 216 3.12 29.85 14.71
N PHE A 217 2.05 29.10 14.98
CA PHE A 217 0.65 29.51 14.81
C PHE A 217 0.32 30.86 15.45
N TYR A 218 0.58 31.03 16.76
CA TYR A 218 0.23 32.28 17.46
C TYR A 218 1.19 33.44 17.16
N LYS A 219 2.34 33.19 16.52
CA LYS A 219 3.29 34.24 16.07
C LYS A 219 3.01 34.73 14.65
N ALA A 220 2.16 34.02 13.91
CA ALA A 220 1.94 34.30 12.50
C ALA A 220 1.28 35.67 12.25
N TYR A 221 0.36 36.12 13.10
CA TYR A 221 -0.33 37.41 12.92
C TYR A 221 0.66 38.58 12.95
N ASP A 222 1.54 38.62 13.95
CA ASP A 222 2.51 39.71 14.08
C ASP A 222 3.54 39.69 12.94
N ALA A 223 4.00 38.51 12.52
CA ALA A 223 4.92 38.39 11.38
C ALA A 223 4.28 38.90 10.07
N LEU A 224 3.00 38.57 9.83
CA LEU A 224 2.23 39.07 8.69
C LEU A 224 2.02 40.59 8.78
N LYS A 225 1.60 41.09 9.95
CA LYS A 225 1.36 42.51 10.21
C LYS A 225 2.62 43.35 9.99
N ASN A 226 3.75 42.90 10.50
CA ASN A 226 5.05 43.58 10.41
C ASN A 226 5.71 43.45 9.03
N GLY A 227 5.18 42.60 8.15
CA GLY A 227 5.70 42.41 6.80
C GLY A 227 6.97 41.56 6.73
N GLU A 228 7.23 40.73 7.75
CA GLU A 228 8.30 39.73 7.72
C GLU A 228 8.03 38.64 6.67
N VAL A 229 6.73 38.41 6.41
CA VAL A 229 6.19 37.48 5.42
C VAL A 229 5.06 38.17 4.62
N ASP A 230 4.94 37.81 3.35
CA ASP A 230 4.00 38.38 2.38
C ASP A 230 2.65 37.68 2.35
N GLY A 231 2.57 36.49 2.95
CA GLY A 231 1.38 35.67 2.97
C GLY A 231 1.57 34.37 3.74
N GLN A 232 0.54 33.53 3.71
CA GLN A 232 0.46 32.27 4.44
C GLN A 232 -0.53 31.30 3.77
N GLU A 233 -0.51 30.04 4.20
CA GLU A 233 -1.61 29.10 4.00
C GLU A 233 -2.24 28.64 5.32
N SER A 234 -3.56 28.52 5.36
CA SER A 234 -4.30 27.93 6.48
C SER A 234 -5.76 27.66 6.10
N THR A 235 -6.48 26.92 6.95
CA THR A 235 -7.94 26.75 6.82
C THR A 235 -8.66 28.07 7.08
N ILE A 236 -9.90 28.18 6.60
CA ILE A 236 -10.77 29.33 6.88
C ILE A 236 -10.93 29.55 8.39
N ALA A 237 -11.10 28.47 9.16
CA ALA A 237 -11.22 28.56 10.61
C ALA A 237 -9.99 29.23 11.26
N ALA A 238 -8.78 28.88 10.81
CA ALA A 238 -7.55 29.50 11.29
C ALA A 238 -7.38 30.96 10.81
N ILE A 239 -7.72 31.25 9.56
CA ILE A 239 -7.74 32.63 9.01
C ILE A 239 -8.66 33.53 9.84
N HIS A 240 -9.83 33.01 10.23
CA HIS A 240 -10.77 33.71 11.09
C HIS A 240 -10.24 33.87 12.53
N ALA A 241 -9.82 32.75 13.15
CA ALA A 241 -9.40 32.73 14.55
C ALA A 241 -8.21 33.66 14.84
N LEU A 242 -7.25 33.74 13.92
CA LEU A 242 -6.09 34.63 14.04
C LEU A 242 -6.27 35.96 13.30
N LYS A 243 -7.45 36.21 12.73
CA LYS A 243 -7.80 37.48 12.08
C LYS A 243 -6.84 37.89 10.96
N PHE A 244 -6.30 36.94 10.19
CA PHE A 244 -5.36 37.25 9.11
C PHE A 244 -5.95 38.17 8.05
N TYR A 245 -7.27 38.18 7.90
CA TYR A 245 -8.01 39.08 7.02
C TYR A 245 -7.92 40.57 7.43
N GLU A 246 -7.51 40.90 8.66
CA GLU A 246 -7.28 42.31 9.08
C GLU A 246 -5.94 42.87 8.56
N VAL A 247 -4.99 41.99 8.19
CA VAL A 247 -3.62 42.37 7.82
C VAL A 247 -3.22 41.95 6.40
N LEU A 248 -4.03 41.12 5.74
CA LEU A 248 -3.81 40.68 4.37
C LEU A 248 -5.07 40.90 3.51
N PRO A 249 -4.96 41.64 2.38
CA PRO A 249 -6.11 42.07 1.60
C PRO A 249 -6.70 41.01 0.65
N ASN A 250 -6.05 39.85 0.45
CA ASN A 250 -6.53 38.82 -0.49
C ASN A 250 -6.61 37.44 0.16
N VAL A 251 -7.68 36.72 -0.15
CA VAL A 251 -7.84 35.29 0.17
C VAL A 251 -8.14 34.54 -1.13
N THR A 252 -7.23 33.68 -1.56
CA THR A 252 -7.48 32.77 -2.70
C THR A 252 -7.99 31.43 -2.19
N ILE A 253 -9.23 31.10 -2.55
CA ILE A 253 -9.85 29.80 -2.31
C ILE A 253 -9.23 28.79 -3.29
N SER A 254 -8.14 28.18 -2.85
CA SER A 254 -7.32 27.27 -3.64
C SER A 254 -7.65 25.80 -3.39
N ASN A 255 -8.15 25.46 -2.20
CA ASN A 255 -8.43 24.08 -1.78
C ASN A 255 -7.28 23.12 -2.11
N HIS A 256 -6.05 23.58 -1.87
CA HIS A 256 -4.85 22.94 -2.39
C HIS A 256 -4.32 21.81 -1.49
N GLY A 257 -4.73 21.73 -0.24
CA GLY A 257 -4.39 20.64 0.68
C GLY A 257 -5.35 20.63 1.85
N TYR A 258 -5.50 19.49 2.53
CA TYR A 258 -6.44 19.36 3.64
C TYR A 258 -5.70 19.22 4.98
N LEU A 259 -6.02 20.11 5.91
CA LEU A 259 -5.51 20.03 7.27
C LEU A 259 -6.56 19.31 8.12
N ALA A 260 -6.27 18.07 8.52
CA ALA A 260 -7.08 17.33 9.47
C ALA A 260 -6.52 17.47 10.90
N TYR A 261 -7.29 17.03 11.88
CA TYR A 261 -6.82 16.79 13.24
C TYR A 261 -6.91 15.31 13.58
N VAL A 262 -6.05 14.84 14.47
CA VAL A 262 -6.16 13.48 15.01
C VAL A 262 -6.52 13.57 16.47
N PHE A 263 -7.62 12.91 16.83
CA PHE A 263 -8.01 12.69 18.21
C PHE A 263 -7.27 11.44 18.72
N CYS A 264 -6.29 11.65 19.59
CA CYS A 264 -5.39 10.63 20.09
C CYS A 264 -5.52 10.46 21.61
N PHE A 265 -5.26 9.26 22.08
CA PHE A 265 -5.01 8.99 23.49
C PHE A 265 -3.54 8.63 23.70
N SER A 266 -2.99 8.98 24.86
CA SER A 266 -1.71 8.41 25.28
C SER A 266 -1.85 6.89 25.45
N LYS A 267 -0.95 6.11 24.84
CA LYS A 267 -0.96 4.65 24.96
C LYS A 267 -0.81 4.20 26.41
N LYS A 268 0.11 4.83 27.16
CA LYS A 268 0.34 4.59 28.59
C LYS A 268 -0.91 4.84 29.42
N THR A 269 -1.68 5.88 29.07
CA THR A 269 -2.93 6.19 29.76
C THR A 269 -3.96 5.10 29.51
N LEU A 270 -4.19 4.73 28.24
CA LEU A 270 -5.19 3.71 27.90
C LEU A 270 -4.88 2.35 28.54
N GLU A 271 -3.61 1.95 28.55
CA GLU A 271 -3.16 0.70 29.20
C GLU A 271 -3.41 0.68 30.72
N GLY A 272 -3.52 1.85 31.35
CA GLY A 272 -3.85 2.01 32.77
C GLY A 272 -5.35 2.10 33.08
N LEU A 273 -6.21 2.18 32.06
CA LEU A 273 -7.66 2.30 32.22
C LEU A 273 -8.35 0.93 32.11
N PRO A 274 -9.44 0.69 32.86
CA PRO A 274 -10.29 -0.47 32.66
C PRO A 274 -10.88 -0.55 31.25
N ASP A 275 -11.01 -1.77 30.70
CA ASP A 275 -11.54 -2.01 29.35
C ASP A 275 -12.92 -1.37 29.12
N ASP A 276 -13.79 -1.35 30.13
CA ASP A 276 -15.12 -0.74 30.03
C ASP A 276 -15.04 0.79 29.83
N ILE A 277 -14.06 1.45 30.44
CA ILE A 277 -13.78 2.87 30.24
C ILE A 277 -13.16 3.10 28.85
N VAL A 278 -12.19 2.26 28.45
CA VAL A 278 -11.54 2.37 27.13
C VAL A 278 -12.58 2.24 26.01
N GLN A 279 -13.51 1.29 26.12
CA GLN A 279 -14.61 1.13 25.17
C GLN A 279 -15.50 2.36 25.11
N VAL A 280 -15.85 2.97 26.25
CA VAL A 280 -16.66 4.20 26.27
C VAL A 280 -15.93 5.37 25.63
N LEU A 281 -14.63 5.54 25.89
CA LEU A 281 -13.81 6.58 25.27
C LEU A 281 -13.79 6.43 23.75
N MET A 282 -13.43 5.24 23.24
CA MET A 282 -13.32 4.97 21.80
C MET A 282 -14.67 5.11 21.08
N ALA A 283 -15.74 4.56 21.66
CA ALA A 283 -17.09 4.66 21.07
C ALA A 283 -17.57 6.12 21.02
N THR A 284 -17.30 6.89 22.08
CA THR A 284 -17.71 8.29 22.17
C THR A 284 -16.90 9.17 21.22
N THR A 285 -15.60 8.91 21.03
CA THR A 285 -14.81 9.62 20.00
C THR A 285 -15.43 9.42 18.62
N LYS A 286 -15.75 8.17 18.26
CA LYS A 286 -16.31 7.85 16.94
C LYS A 286 -17.67 8.52 16.68
N GLU A 287 -18.53 8.59 17.69
CA GLU A 287 -19.82 9.27 17.63
C GLU A 287 -19.69 10.79 17.50
N VAL A 288 -18.80 11.40 18.28
CA VAL A 288 -18.64 12.86 18.29
C VAL A 288 -17.99 13.36 17.00
N THR A 289 -17.19 12.55 16.31
CA THR A 289 -16.57 12.92 15.02
C THR A 289 -17.59 13.38 13.98
N SER A 290 -18.76 12.73 13.86
CA SER A 290 -19.78 13.16 12.89
C SER A 290 -20.37 14.52 13.24
N PHE A 291 -20.71 14.72 14.53
CA PHE A 291 -21.20 16.01 15.03
C PHE A 291 -20.17 17.13 14.83
N GLU A 292 -18.90 16.83 15.06
CA GLU A 292 -17.81 17.77 14.89
C GLU A 292 -17.69 18.25 13.45
N ARG A 293 -17.69 17.33 12.48
CA ARG A 293 -17.57 17.67 11.06
C ARG A 293 -18.76 18.47 10.53
N GLU A 294 -19.98 18.17 11.00
CA GLU A 294 -21.17 18.97 10.69
C GLU A 294 -21.04 20.40 11.24
N LEU A 295 -20.54 20.54 12.46
CA LEU A 295 -20.34 21.85 13.09
C LEU A 295 -19.21 22.64 12.41
N VAL A 296 -18.13 21.99 11.99
CA VAL A 296 -17.04 22.59 11.21
C VAL A 296 -17.59 23.16 9.90
N ALA A 297 -18.35 22.37 9.14
CA ALA A 297 -18.93 22.83 7.87
C ALA A 297 -19.81 24.07 8.06
N LYS A 298 -20.69 24.06 9.07
CA LYS A 298 -21.54 25.21 9.41
C LYS A 298 -20.73 26.45 9.81
N LYS A 299 -19.70 26.26 10.63
CA LYS A 299 -18.83 27.35 11.11
C LYS A 299 -17.99 27.95 9.97
N GLU A 300 -17.53 27.12 9.04
CA GLU A 300 -16.76 27.59 7.88
C GLU A 300 -17.56 28.57 7.01
N GLU A 301 -18.86 28.30 6.79
CA GLU A 301 -19.75 29.23 6.08
C GLU A 301 -19.89 30.59 6.82
N GLU A 302 -20.05 30.55 8.15
CA GLU A 302 -20.09 31.75 8.99
C GLU A 302 -18.78 32.55 8.88
N TYR A 303 -17.64 31.87 8.96
CA TYR A 303 -16.32 32.50 8.89
C TYR A 303 -16.02 33.12 7.53
N ILE A 304 -16.38 32.47 6.42
CA ILE A 304 -16.23 33.05 5.08
C ILE A 304 -17.03 34.35 4.95
N LYS A 305 -18.24 34.40 5.52
CA LYS A 305 -19.07 35.61 5.52
C LYS A 305 -18.39 36.75 6.26
N VAL A 306 -17.88 36.50 7.47
CA VAL A 306 -17.13 37.50 8.26
C VAL A 306 -15.90 38.01 7.51
N ILE A 307 -15.14 37.10 6.89
CA ILE A 307 -13.97 37.44 6.09
C ILE A 307 -14.38 38.36 4.92
N LYS A 308 -15.44 38.03 4.17
CA LYS A 308 -15.94 38.88 3.07
C LYS A 308 -16.40 40.26 3.55
N GLU A 309 -17.10 40.32 4.68
CA GLU A 309 -17.59 41.57 5.27
C GLU A 309 -16.45 42.48 5.76
N ALA A 310 -15.28 41.92 6.06
CA ALA A 310 -14.07 42.68 6.39
C ALA A 310 -13.41 43.36 5.17
N GLY A 311 -13.95 43.18 3.95
CA GLY A 311 -13.48 43.87 2.75
C GLY A 311 -12.28 43.24 2.05
N VAL A 312 -11.90 42.00 2.40
CA VAL A 312 -10.85 41.29 1.65
C VAL A 312 -11.35 40.81 0.28
N ASN A 313 -10.43 40.83 -0.69
CA ASN A 313 -10.66 40.31 -2.03
C ASN A 313 -10.61 38.76 -2.01
N VAL A 314 -11.78 38.13 -2.09
CA VAL A 314 -11.90 36.66 -2.15
C VAL A 314 -11.83 36.19 -3.60
N ILE A 315 -10.75 35.49 -3.95
CA ILE A 315 -10.44 34.99 -5.28
C ILE A 315 -10.78 33.50 -5.34
N TYR A 316 -11.53 33.08 -6.35
CA TYR A 316 -11.78 31.67 -6.63
C TYR A 316 -10.96 31.23 -7.84
N LEU A 317 -10.17 30.16 -7.71
CA LEU A 317 -9.45 29.60 -8.85
C LEU A 317 -10.43 28.92 -9.80
N ASN A 318 -10.33 29.23 -11.09
CA ASN A 318 -11.00 28.43 -12.11
C ASN A 318 -10.26 27.10 -12.33
N GLU A 319 -10.86 26.20 -13.11
CA GLU A 319 -10.27 24.89 -13.36
C GLU A 319 -8.86 24.95 -13.97
N GLN A 320 -8.63 25.88 -14.91
CA GLN A 320 -7.33 25.99 -15.56
C GLN A 320 -6.26 26.46 -14.57
N GLN A 321 -6.58 27.47 -13.77
CA GLN A 321 -5.69 27.96 -12.73
C GLN A 321 -5.37 26.86 -11.71
N ARG A 322 -6.38 26.09 -11.28
CA ARG A 322 -6.16 24.93 -10.39
C ARG A 322 -5.25 23.88 -11.04
N ARG A 323 -5.45 23.58 -12.34
CA ARG A 323 -4.57 22.67 -13.10
C ARG A 323 -3.14 23.17 -13.19
N ASP A 324 -2.93 24.48 -13.32
CA ASP A 324 -1.59 25.06 -13.37
C ASP A 324 -0.85 24.86 -12.05
N PHE A 325 -1.55 24.95 -10.90
CA PHE A 325 -0.98 24.58 -9.61
C PHE A 325 -0.69 23.09 -9.49
N GLN A 326 -1.67 22.23 -9.83
CA GLN A 326 -1.52 20.77 -9.83
C GLN A 326 -0.27 20.33 -10.56
N LYS A 327 -0.12 20.77 -11.82
CA LYS A 327 1.01 20.40 -12.68
C LYS A 327 2.38 20.69 -12.06
N ILE A 328 2.53 21.79 -11.34
CA ILE A 328 3.80 22.12 -10.68
C ILE A 328 4.02 21.22 -9.46
N THR A 329 2.96 20.81 -8.78
CA THR A 329 3.03 19.94 -7.59
C THR A 329 2.90 18.44 -7.89
N ASP A 330 2.64 18.02 -9.12
CA ASP A 330 2.39 16.60 -9.47
C ASP A 330 3.54 15.66 -9.04
N HIS A 331 4.78 16.15 -9.04
CA HIS A 331 5.93 15.36 -8.60
C HIS A 331 6.02 15.18 -7.07
N ILE A 332 5.26 15.96 -6.30
CA ILE A 332 5.26 15.90 -4.83
C ILE A 332 4.65 14.60 -4.33
N ILE A 333 3.53 14.15 -4.91
CA ILE A 333 2.90 12.89 -4.48
C ILE A 333 3.84 11.70 -4.69
N HIS A 334 4.60 11.68 -5.78
CA HIS A 334 5.59 10.63 -6.04
C HIS A 334 6.74 10.65 -5.02
N LYS A 335 7.23 11.84 -4.65
CA LYS A 335 8.27 11.98 -3.62
C LYS A 335 7.78 11.53 -2.24
N TYR A 336 6.54 11.86 -1.91
CA TYR A 336 5.95 11.57 -0.60
C TYR A 336 5.26 10.20 -0.53
N SER A 337 5.19 9.42 -1.62
CA SER A 337 4.64 8.06 -1.58
C SER A 337 5.46 7.15 -0.67
N ASN A 338 6.79 7.24 -0.73
CA ASN A 338 7.68 6.50 0.18
C ASN A 338 7.57 6.97 1.65
N VAL A 339 7.13 8.21 1.88
CA VAL A 339 6.99 8.79 3.23
C VAL A 339 5.65 8.41 3.86
N VAL A 340 4.59 8.47 3.06
CA VAL A 340 3.22 8.14 3.47
C VAL A 340 2.96 6.64 3.43
N GLY A 341 3.65 5.91 2.55
CA GLY A 341 3.44 4.50 2.26
C GLY A 341 2.65 4.32 0.97
N ASP A 342 3.21 3.54 0.03
CA ASP A 342 2.56 3.19 -1.23
C ASP A 342 1.21 2.48 -0.98
N ASP A 343 1.07 1.74 0.13
CA ASP A 343 -0.16 1.10 0.56
C ASP A 343 -1.32 2.08 0.83
N VAL A 344 -1.01 3.29 1.33
CA VAL A 344 -1.99 4.36 1.56
C VAL A 344 -2.27 5.10 0.25
N ILE A 345 -1.23 5.45 -0.50
CA ILE A 345 -1.34 6.22 -1.74
C ILE A 345 -2.06 5.43 -2.85
N ASP A 346 -1.78 4.14 -2.99
CA ASP A 346 -2.42 3.29 -4.00
C ASP A 346 -3.91 3.10 -3.73
N LEU A 347 -4.31 2.88 -2.47
CA LEU A 347 -5.73 2.82 -2.10
C LEU A 347 -6.45 4.14 -2.42
N THR A 348 -5.75 5.26 -2.24
CA THR A 348 -6.28 6.59 -2.56
C THR A 348 -6.49 6.75 -4.05
N HIS A 349 -5.48 6.39 -4.85
CA HIS A 349 -5.59 6.42 -6.31
C HIS A 349 -6.66 5.46 -6.82
N GLU A 350 -6.78 4.27 -6.24
CA GLU A 350 -7.83 3.30 -6.59
C GLU A 350 -9.21 3.90 -6.35
N TYR A 351 -9.46 4.47 -5.16
CA TYR A 351 -10.73 5.13 -4.86
C TYR A 351 -11.02 6.32 -5.78
N LEU A 352 -10.05 7.21 -5.98
CA LEU A 352 -10.23 8.39 -6.84
C LEU A 352 -10.45 7.99 -8.30
N LYS A 353 -9.75 6.94 -8.77
CA LYS A 353 -9.95 6.38 -10.11
C LYS A 353 -11.35 5.78 -10.24
N GLN A 354 -11.81 4.99 -9.28
CA GLN A 354 -13.18 4.45 -9.30
C GLN A 354 -14.24 5.56 -9.32
N LYS A 355 -14.04 6.63 -8.54
CA LYS A 355 -15.03 7.72 -8.41
C LYS A 355 -15.02 8.71 -9.56
N TYR A 356 -13.83 9.06 -10.09
CA TYR A 356 -13.67 10.16 -11.05
C TYR A 356 -13.22 9.72 -12.46
N ASN A 357 -12.65 8.51 -12.66
CA ASN A 357 -12.23 8.03 -13.99
C ASN A 357 -13.34 7.33 -14.79
N HIS A 358 -14.62 7.68 -14.57
CA HIS A 358 -15.66 7.49 -15.61
C HIS A 358 -15.47 8.40 -16.85
N LYS A 359 -14.38 9.20 -16.92
CA LYS A 359 -13.99 9.98 -18.10
C LYS A 359 -13.08 9.25 -19.10
N GLU A 360 -12.70 7.99 -18.85
CA GLU A 360 -11.83 7.21 -19.76
C GLU A 360 -12.57 6.56 -20.94
N GLU A 361 -13.85 6.86 -21.22
CA GLU A 361 -14.57 6.20 -22.34
C GLU A 361 -13.88 6.34 -23.71
N ASP A 362 -12.97 7.31 -23.86
CA ASP A 362 -12.16 7.51 -25.07
C ASP A 362 -10.74 6.92 -25.05
N ASP A 363 -10.19 6.58 -23.87
CA ASP A 363 -8.83 6.03 -23.75
C ASP A 363 -8.80 4.55 -24.12
N ILE A 364 -7.65 4.07 -24.60
CA ILE A 364 -7.38 2.65 -24.80
C ILE A 364 -6.79 2.10 -23.50
N VAL A 365 -7.53 1.22 -22.82
CA VAL A 365 -7.15 0.71 -21.49
C VAL A 365 -6.29 -0.54 -21.61
N ILE A 366 -5.17 -0.54 -20.88
CA ILE A 366 -4.39 -1.74 -20.56
C ILE A 366 -4.57 -2.04 -19.07
N GLY A 367 -5.13 -3.21 -18.76
CA GLY A 367 -5.27 -3.66 -17.37
C GLY A 367 -3.93 -4.15 -16.80
N LEU A 368 -3.70 -3.95 -15.51
CA LEU A 368 -2.64 -4.61 -14.75
C LEU A 368 -3.30 -5.44 -13.64
N ASN A 369 -3.16 -6.75 -13.71
CA ASN A 369 -3.55 -7.69 -12.65
C ASN A 369 -2.28 -8.28 -12.02
N ALA A 370 -1.87 -7.75 -10.88
CA ALA A 370 -0.63 -8.14 -10.20
C ALA A 370 -0.79 -8.11 -8.67
N ASP A 371 0.18 -8.70 -7.98
CA ASP A 371 0.31 -8.51 -6.53
C ASP A 371 0.87 -7.11 -6.30
N MET A 372 0.07 -6.24 -5.68
CA MET A 372 0.46 -4.87 -5.34
C MET A 372 0.60 -4.66 -3.83
N SER A 373 0.22 -5.65 -3.01
CA SER A 373 0.08 -5.46 -1.56
C SER A 373 0.68 -6.57 -0.68
N LYS A 374 1.18 -7.67 -1.26
CA LYS A 374 1.74 -8.81 -0.53
C LYS A 374 3.20 -9.08 -0.95
N GLY A 375 3.65 -10.33 -0.83
CA GLY A 375 5.07 -10.72 -0.86
C GLY A 375 5.80 -10.47 -2.19
N SER A 376 5.08 -10.18 -3.27
CA SER A 376 5.66 -9.82 -4.58
C SER A 376 5.25 -8.43 -5.06
N ALA A 377 4.77 -7.55 -4.15
CA ALA A 377 4.38 -6.17 -4.46
C ALA A 377 5.46 -5.40 -5.24
N ILE A 378 6.74 -5.59 -4.90
CA ILE A 378 7.86 -4.95 -5.61
C ILE A 378 7.93 -5.39 -7.09
N THR A 379 7.62 -6.65 -7.41
CA THR A 379 7.55 -7.11 -8.80
C THR A 379 6.33 -6.54 -9.51
N GLY A 380 5.16 -6.49 -8.86
CA GLY A 380 3.97 -5.81 -9.40
C GLY A 380 4.24 -4.35 -9.72
N MET A 381 4.95 -3.64 -8.82
CA MET A 381 5.40 -2.28 -9.03
C MET A 381 6.41 -2.16 -10.18
N ALA A 382 7.39 -3.06 -10.29
CA ALA A 382 8.34 -3.05 -11.42
C ALA A 382 7.63 -3.22 -12.77
N ILE A 383 6.63 -4.11 -12.84
CA ILE A 383 5.77 -4.28 -14.03
C ILE A 383 5.02 -2.97 -14.32
N LYS A 384 4.33 -2.40 -13.31
CA LYS A 384 3.61 -1.12 -13.44
C LYS A 384 4.51 -0.02 -13.98
N ARG A 385 5.73 0.11 -13.45
CA ARG A 385 6.70 1.12 -13.88
C ARG A 385 7.13 0.92 -15.33
N GLY A 386 7.36 -0.33 -15.75
CA GLY A 386 7.64 -0.66 -17.15
C GLY A 386 6.50 -0.28 -18.10
N MET A 387 5.25 -0.54 -17.69
CA MET A 387 4.06 -0.14 -18.44
C MET A 387 3.94 1.38 -18.52
N GLU A 388 4.08 2.09 -17.41
CA GLU A 388 3.97 3.54 -17.32
C GLU A 388 5.00 4.24 -18.22
N LEU A 389 6.24 3.78 -18.23
CA LEU A 389 7.28 4.34 -19.10
C LEU A 389 6.92 4.22 -20.58
N ALA A 390 6.43 3.05 -21.01
CA ALA A 390 6.00 2.83 -22.39
C ALA A 390 4.75 3.64 -22.74
N VAL A 391 3.74 3.65 -21.85
CA VAL A 391 2.49 4.41 -22.04
C VAL A 391 2.77 5.91 -22.12
N ASN A 392 3.60 6.46 -21.23
CA ASN A 392 3.98 7.87 -21.23
C ASN A 392 4.70 8.24 -22.53
N GLU A 393 5.63 7.39 -22.97
CA GLU A 393 6.33 7.59 -24.24
C GLU A 393 5.38 7.59 -25.44
N LEU A 394 4.48 6.61 -25.53
CA LEU A 394 3.50 6.50 -26.61
C LEU A 394 2.49 7.66 -26.59
N ASN A 395 2.01 8.05 -25.42
CA ASN A 395 1.09 9.19 -25.26
C ASN A 395 1.74 10.52 -25.63
N ALA A 396 3.03 10.71 -25.31
CA ALA A 396 3.79 11.88 -25.75
C ALA A 396 3.95 11.93 -27.28
N GLN A 397 3.82 10.79 -27.97
CA GLN A 397 3.84 10.67 -29.43
C GLN A 397 2.44 10.77 -30.07
N GLY A 398 1.41 11.15 -29.30
CA GLY A 398 0.02 11.27 -29.78
C GLY A 398 -0.84 10.03 -29.50
N GLY A 399 -0.34 9.07 -28.74
CA GLY A 399 -1.05 7.87 -28.34
C GLY A 399 -1.12 6.81 -29.44
N VAL A 400 -2.14 5.95 -29.36
CA VAL A 400 -2.38 4.85 -30.29
C VAL A 400 -3.74 5.06 -30.94
N LEU A 401 -3.81 4.99 -32.27
CA LEU A 401 -4.99 5.40 -33.04
C LEU A 401 -5.49 6.83 -32.72
N GLY A 402 -4.58 7.72 -32.30
CA GLY A 402 -4.91 9.09 -31.87
C GLY A 402 -5.61 9.19 -30.50
N LYS A 403 -5.72 8.08 -29.76
CA LYS A 403 -6.27 8.00 -28.40
C LYS A 403 -5.15 7.76 -27.40
N LYS A 404 -5.31 8.28 -26.18
CA LYS A 404 -4.36 8.00 -25.10
C LYS A 404 -4.49 6.57 -24.64
N LEU A 405 -3.37 6.00 -24.23
CA LEU A 405 -3.30 4.77 -23.47
C LEU A 405 -3.44 5.10 -21.97
N SER A 406 -4.23 4.33 -21.25
CA SER A 406 -4.33 4.39 -19.79
C SER A 406 -4.05 3.03 -19.17
N ILE A 407 -3.59 3.05 -17.91
CA ILE A 407 -3.38 1.83 -17.12
C ILE A 407 -4.44 1.77 -16.02
N VAL A 408 -5.13 0.64 -15.94
CA VAL A 408 -6.03 0.33 -14.82
C VAL A 408 -5.40 -0.78 -14.01
N VAL A 409 -5.09 -0.52 -12.74
CA VAL A 409 -4.44 -1.50 -11.86
C VAL A 409 -5.50 -2.13 -10.95
N MET A 410 -5.46 -3.45 -10.85
CA MET A 410 -6.21 -4.20 -9.84
C MET A 410 -5.24 -5.12 -9.09
N ASP A 411 -5.20 -4.97 -7.78
CA ASP A 411 -4.41 -5.82 -6.90
C ASP A 411 -5.09 -7.18 -6.74
N HIS A 412 -4.40 -8.29 -6.99
CA HIS A 412 -4.94 -9.62 -6.72
C HIS A 412 -4.52 -10.16 -5.34
N ALA A 413 -3.58 -9.52 -4.63
CA ALA A 413 -3.08 -9.91 -3.30
C ALA A 413 -2.81 -11.42 -3.14
N VAL A 414 -2.19 -12.03 -4.15
CA VAL A 414 -1.88 -13.48 -4.24
C VAL A 414 -3.10 -14.39 -3.97
N THR A 415 -4.32 -13.93 -4.31
CA THR A 415 -5.56 -14.68 -4.06
C THR A 415 -6.25 -15.04 -5.37
N GLY A 416 -6.42 -16.33 -5.66
CA GLY A 416 -7.01 -16.81 -6.92
C GLY A 416 -8.40 -16.24 -7.21
N GLY A 417 -9.32 -16.29 -6.25
CA GLY A 417 -10.69 -15.76 -6.42
C GLY A 417 -10.73 -14.25 -6.70
N ARG A 418 -9.84 -13.47 -6.07
CA ARG A 418 -9.69 -12.03 -6.36
C ARG A 418 -9.11 -11.82 -7.76
N SER A 419 -8.09 -12.59 -8.12
CA SER A 419 -7.46 -12.53 -9.43
C SER A 419 -8.46 -12.81 -10.56
N GLU A 420 -9.24 -13.88 -10.47
CA GLU A 420 -10.29 -14.18 -11.46
C GLU A 420 -11.38 -13.10 -11.51
N GLN A 421 -11.75 -12.53 -10.36
CA GLN A 421 -12.72 -11.44 -10.32
C GLN A 421 -12.17 -10.19 -11.03
N ASN A 422 -10.90 -9.86 -10.83
CA ASN A 422 -10.25 -8.78 -11.57
C ASN A 422 -10.36 -9.03 -13.09
N ILE A 423 -10.13 -10.26 -13.57
CA ILE A 423 -10.31 -10.59 -14.99
C ILE A 423 -11.76 -10.38 -15.47
N ARG A 424 -12.76 -10.75 -14.66
CA ARG A 424 -14.18 -10.49 -14.96
C ARG A 424 -14.47 -8.99 -15.04
N ASP A 425 -13.98 -8.22 -14.09
CA ASP A 425 -14.22 -6.77 -14.02
C ASP A 425 -13.55 -6.05 -15.19
N PHE A 426 -12.32 -6.46 -15.53
CA PHE A 426 -11.64 -6.04 -16.74
C PHE A 426 -12.43 -6.41 -18.00
N SER A 427 -12.97 -7.63 -18.10
CA SER A 427 -13.67 -8.05 -19.32
C SER A 427 -14.91 -7.19 -19.64
N GLN A 428 -15.52 -6.56 -18.63
CA GLN A 428 -16.65 -5.64 -18.80
C GLN A 428 -16.26 -4.25 -19.33
N MET A 429 -14.98 -3.89 -19.30
CA MET A 429 -14.50 -2.60 -19.81
C MET A 429 -14.49 -2.60 -21.34
N LYS A 430 -15.35 -1.79 -21.96
CA LYS A 430 -15.49 -1.71 -23.44
C LYS A 430 -14.20 -1.28 -24.15
N ASN A 431 -13.38 -0.49 -23.48
CA ASN A 431 -12.15 0.07 -24.00
C ASN A 431 -10.88 -0.70 -23.57
N LEU A 432 -11.03 -1.83 -22.88
CA LEU A 432 -9.91 -2.71 -22.53
C LEU A 432 -9.44 -3.52 -23.75
N VAL A 433 -8.17 -3.33 -24.10
CA VAL A 433 -7.53 -4.06 -25.21
C VAL A 433 -6.74 -5.29 -24.74
N ALA A 434 -6.09 -5.23 -23.58
CA ALA A 434 -5.28 -6.32 -23.04
C ALA A 434 -5.13 -6.22 -21.51
N ILE A 435 -4.82 -7.34 -20.86
CA ILE A 435 -4.42 -7.39 -19.46
C ILE A 435 -2.95 -7.80 -19.39
N MET A 436 -2.14 -7.01 -18.71
CA MET A 436 -0.84 -7.43 -18.25
C MET A 436 -1.00 -8.10 -16.89
N GLY A 437 -0.65 -9.38 -16.81
CA GLY A 437 -0.63 -10.15 -15.58
C GLY A 437 0.55 -11.09 -15.62
N GLY A 438 1.15 -11.46 -14.48
CA GLY A 438 2.41 -12.17 -14.66
C GLY A 438 3.24 -12.52 -13.46
N VAL A 439 2.85 -12.22 -12.22
CA VAL A 439 3.76 -12.50 -11.11
C VAL A 439 3.72 -13.99 -10.72
N HIS A 440 2.52 -14.58 -10.65
CA HIS A 440 2.31 -15.91 -10.07
C HIS A 440 1.73 -16.89 -11.10
N GLY A 441 2.55 -17.82 -11.58
CA GLY A 441 2.13 -18.77 -12.61
C GLY A 441 0.94 -19.66 -12.22
N LEU A 442 0.81 -20.03 -10.95
CA LEU A 442 -0.31 -20.84 -10.46
C LEU A 442 -1.66 -20.10 -10.54
N LEU A 443 -1.68 -18.79 -10.28
CA LEU A 443 -2.90 -17.98 -10.40
C LEU A 443 -3.30 -17.87 -11.87
N ILE A 444 -2.33 -17.59 -12.76
CA ILE A 444 -2.58 -17.47 -14.20
C ILE A 444 -3.12 -18.78 -14.78
N MET A 445 -2.62 -19.94 -14.33
CA MET A 445 -3.17 -21.23 -14.76
C MET A 445 -4.65 -21.39 -14.38
N GLY A 446 -5.08 -20.87 -13.23
CA GLY A 446 -6.50 -20.82 -12.85
C GLY A 446 -7.32 -19.86 -13.70
N GLU A 447 -6.69 -18.82 -14.27
CA GLU A 447 -7.35 -17.82 -15.10
C GLU A 447 -7.47 -18.23 -16.58
N LEU A 448 -6.77 -19.29 -17.04
CA LEU A 448 -6.71 -19.64 -18.46
C LEU A 448 -8.10 -19.82 -19.09
N GLU A 449 -9.03 -20.46 -18.39
CA GLU A 449 -10.38 -20.67 -18.93
C GLU A 449 -11.08 -19.34 -19.22
N ILE A 450 -11.09 -18.42 -18.24
CA ILE A 450 -11.75 -17.12 -18.40
C ILE A 450 -11.03 -16.23 -19.42
N ILE A 451 -9.69 -16.23 -19.43
CA ILE A 451 -8.88 -15.48 -20.39
C ILE A 451 -9.29 -15.86 -21.83
N HIS A 452 -9.38 -17.15 -22.13
CA HIS A 452 -9.71 -17.62 -23.48
C HIS A 452 -11.19 -17.47 -23.80
N LYS A 453 -12.09 -17.71 -22.83
CA LYS A 453 -13.54 -17.53 -23.00
C LYS A 453 -13.90 -16.08 -23.32
N GLU A 454 -13.29 -15.14 -22.61
CA GLU A 454 -13.52 -13.69 -22.76
C GLU A 454 -12.60 -13.06 -23.82
N LYS A 455 -11.77 -13.88 -24.50
CA LYS A 455 -10.84 -13.48 -25.57
C LYS A 455 -9.91 -12.34 -25.15
N ILE A 456 -9.42 -12.41 -23.92
CA ILE A 456 -8.55 -11.39 -23.31
C ILE A 456 -7.12 -11.62 -23.77
N ILE A 457 -6.54 -10.68 -24.51
CA ILE A 457 -5.09 -10.69 -24.75
C ILE A 457 -4.39 -10.56 -23.40
N TYR A 458 -3.69 -11.60 -22.97
CA TYR A 458 -3.02 -11.66 -21.68
C TYR A 458 -1.50 -11.65 -21.85
N LEU A 459 -0.85 -10.64 -21.30
CA LEU A 459 0.57 -10.35 -21.51
C LEU A 459 1.37 -10.65 -20.26
N ILE A 460 2.41 -11.50 -20.37
CA ILE A 460 3.19 -12.02 -19.25
C ILE A 460 4.61 -11.43 -19.24
N PRO A 461 4.91 -10.50 -18.31
CA PRO A 461 6.24 -9.92 -18.16
C PRO A 461 7.14 -10.66 -17.17
N PHE A 462 6.68 -11.71 -16.47
CA PHE A 462 7.49 -12.29 -15.38
C PHE A 462 7.40 -13.81 -15.20
N ALA A 463 6.20 -14.39 -15.04
CA ALA A 463 6.01 -15.80 -14.66
C ALA A 463 6.66 -16.78 -15.65
N GLY A 464 7.29 -17.82 -15.09
CA GLY A 464 8.10 -18.79 -15.82
C GLY A 464 7.38 -20.05 -16.29
N THR A 465 6.24 -20.39 -15.69
CA THR A 465 5.62 -21.72 -15.85
C THR A 465 5.26 -22.03 -17.30
N ASP A 466 5.75 -23.16 -17.82
CA ASP A 466 5.60 -23.55 -19.23
C ASP A 466 4.13 -23.63 -19.68
N LYS A 467 3.30 -24.30 -18.87
CA LYS A 467 1.88 -24.54 -19.15
C LYS A 467 1.01 -23.30 -19.31
N ILE A 468 1.53 -22.12 -18.98
CA ILE A 468 0.78 -20.88 -19.17
C ILE A 468 0.64 -20.55 -20.66
N THR A 469 1.72 -20.68 -21.45
CA THR A 469 1.69 -20.48 -22.90
C THR A 469 1.64 -21.80 -23.67
N ASN A 470 2.12 -22.90 -23.10
CA ASN A 470 1.97 -24.25 -23.64
C ASN A 470 0.70 -24.91 -23.08
N ASN A 471 -0.46 -24.39 -23.48
CA ASN A 471 -1.78 -24.84 -23.05
C ASN A 471 -2.59 -25.42 -24.23
N SER A 472 -3.77 -25.97 -23.95
CA SER A 472 -4.60 -26.63 -24.96
C SER A 472 -5.54 -25.68 -25.73
N TYR A 473 -5.52 -24.37 -25.46
CA TYR A 473 -6.43 -23.43 -26.09
C TYR A 473 -5.93 -22.99 -27.47
N ASN A 474 -6.85 -22.87 -28.43
CA ASN A 474 -6.58 -22.42 -29.78
C ASN A 474 -7.75 -21.56 -30.30
N PRO A 475 -7.55 -20.28 -30.64
CA PRO A 475 -6.30 -19.52 -30.49
C PRO A 475 -5.92 -19.36 -29.01
N ASN A 476 -4.61 -19.27 -28.75
CA ASN A 476 -4.09 -19.05 -27.41
C ASN A 476 -3.95 -17.55 -27.16
N TYR A 477 -4.67 -17.00 -26.20
CA TYR A 477 -4.68 -15.55 -25.96
C TYR A 477 -3.54 -15.05 -25.07
N VAL A 478 -2.62 -15.93 -24.67
CA VAL A 478 -1.54 -15.63 -23.73
C VAL A 478 -0.22 -15.44 -24.47
N PHE A 479 0.45 -14.31 -24.25
CA PHE A 479 1.73 -13.94 -24.86
C PHE A 479 2.76 -13.58 -23.79
N ARG A 480 3.99 -14.09 -23.91
CA ARG A 480 5.01 -13.97 -22.86
C ARG A 480 6.31 -13.36 -23.37
N VAL A 481 6.78 -12.35 -22.65
CA VAL A 481 8.15 -11.83 -22.70
C VAL A 481 8.72 -12.04 -21.29
N SER A 482 9.14 -13.26 -20.99
CA SER A 482 9.87 -13.62 -19.77
C SER A 482 10.50 -15.00 -19.95
N THR A 483 11.13 -15.53 -18.91
CA THR A 483 11.68 -16.89 -18.93
C THR A 483 10.58 -17.93 -19.15
N ASN A 484 10.91 -19.04 -19.82
CA ASN A 484 10.10 -20.26 -19.83
C ASN A 484 10.86 -21.34 -19.06
N ASP A 485 10.27 -21.96 -18.06
CA ASP A 485 10.88 -23.02 -17.26
C ASP A 485 11.34 -24.23 -18.08
N ALA A 486 10.65 -24.57 -19.17
CA ALA A 486 11.08 -25.61 -20.11
C ALA A 486 12.43 -25.29 -20.78
N LYS A 487 12.84 -24.02 -20.81
CA LYS A 487 14.14 -23.54 -21.31
C LYS A 487 15.09 -23.16 -20.18
N ALA A 488 14.56 -22.62 -19.09
CA ALA A 488 15.31 -22.15 -17.93
C ALA A 488 15.92 -23.31 -17.13
N ALA A 489 15.18 -24.42 -16.95
CA ALA A 489 15.71 -25.61 -16.28
C ALA A 489 16.93 -26.21 -16.99
N PRO A 490 16.91 -26.46 -18.32
CA PRO A 490 18.11 -26.86 -19.06
C PRO A 490 19.26 -25.85 -18.96
N PHE A 491 18.96 -24.54 -19.01
CA PHE A 491 19.97 -23.50 -18.82
C PHE A 491 20.64 -23.58 -17.45
N LEU A 492 19.86 -23.72 -16.36
CA LEU A 492 20.39 -23.86 -15.00
C LEU A 492 21.29 -25.08 -14.88
N ILE A 493 20.91 -26.22 -15.46
CA ILE A 493 21.74 -27.43 -15.48
C ILE A 493 23.02 -27.20 -16.28
N GLN A 494 22.96 -26.53 -17.42
CA GLN A 494 24.15 -26.18 -18.19
C GLN A 494 25.11 -25.29 -17.37
N GLN A 495 24.60 -24.31 -16.62
CA GLN A 495 25.45 -23.50 -15.75
C GLN A 495 25.99 -24.31 -14.57
N ALA A 496 25.16 -25.16 -13.95
CA ALA A 496 25.55 -26.02 -12.82
C ALA A 496 26.69 -26.96 -13.22
N LEU A 497 26.61 -27.56 -14.41
CA LEU A 497 27.63 -28.48 -14.93
C LEU A 497 28.98 -27.81 -15.22
N LYS A 498 29.00 -26.50 -15.49
CA LYS A 498 30.26 -25.73 -15.59
C LYS A 498 30.99 -25.62 -14.25
N ARG A 499 30.27 -25.83 -13.14
CA ARG A 499 30.80 -25.73 -11.78
C ARG A 499 31.09 -27.10 -11.17
N SER A 500 30.16 -28.04 -11.30
CA SER A 500 30.35 -29.40 -10.81
C SER A 500 29.38 -30.40 -11.44
N LYS A 501 29.78 -31.67 -11.50
CA LYS A 501 28.90 -32.80 -11.82
C LYS A 501 28.07 -33.28 -10.62
N LYS A 502 28.35 -32.79 -9.40
CA LYS A 502 27.67 -33.17 -8.16
C LYS A 502 26.57 -32.15 -7.85
N ILE A 503 25.40 -32.37 -8.43
CA ILE A 503 24.28 -31.41 -8.42
C ILE A 503 23.12 -31.99 -7.62
N ALA A 504 22.61 -31.25 -6.65
CA ALA A 504 21.37 -31.57 -5.93
C ALA A 504 20.24 -30.60 -6.30
N PHE A 505 19.00 -31.01 -6.04
CA PHE A 505 17.81 -30.20 -6.26
C PHE A 505 17.07 -29.95 -4.94
N LEU A 506 16.57 -28.73 -4.76
CA LEU A 506 15.60 -28.39 -3.73
C LEU A 506 14.39 -27.73 -4.40
N LEU A 507 13.24 -28.38 -4.29
CA LEU A 507 12.08 -28.12 -5.14
C LEU A 507 10.84 -27.88 -4.28
N VAL A 508 10.06 -26.86 -4.61
CA VAL A 508 8.75 -26.68 -3.98
C VAL A 508 7.83 -27.88 -4.29
N ASN A 509 7.10 -28.36 -3.29
CA ASN A 509 6.29 -29.56 -3.35
C ASN A 509 4.93 -29.32 -4.03
N ASN A 510 4.96 -28.95 -5.30
CA ASN A 510 3.78 -28.79 -6.14
C ASN A 510 4.09 -29.26 -7.56
N GLU A 511 3.12 -29.12 -8.47
CA GLU A 511 3.28 -29.53 -9.86
C GLU A 511 4.45 -28.80 -10.55
N TRP A 512 4.62 -27.50 -10.28
CA TRP A 512 5.68 -26.69 -10.85
C TRP A 512 7.09 -27.19 -10.45
N GLY A 513 7.31 -27.48 -9.15
CA GLY A 513 8.58 -28.02 -8.68
C GLY A 513 8.84 -29.44 -9.17
N ARG A 514 7.81 -30.30 -9.24
CA ARG A 514 7.93 -31.66 -9.79
C ARG A 514 8.30 -31.67 -11.27
N GLU A 515 7.68 -30.84 -12.08
CA GLU A 515 7.96 -30.79 -13.51
C GLU A 515 9.37 -30.26 -13.79
N ASN A 516 9.79 -29.18 -13.11
CA ASN A 516 11.17 -28.72 -13.21
C ASN A 516 12.16 -29.79 -12.75
N GLY A 517 11.87 -30.50 -11.65
CA GLY A 517 12.70 -31.61 -11.18
C GLY A 517 12.85 -32.72 -12.21
N ARG A 518 11.78 -33.06 -12.93
CA ARG A 518 11.80 -34.04 -14.02
C ARG A 518 12.68 -33.56 -15.17
N ILE A 519 12.44 -32.35 -15.69
CA ILE A 519 13.21 -31.76 -16.80
C ILE A 519 14.71 -31.71 -16.46
N MET A 520 15.04 -31.21 -15.26
CA MET A 520 16.43 -31.12 -14.80
C MET A 520 17.08 -32.51 -14.64
N THR A 521 16.33 -33.50 -14.17
CA THR A 521 16.83 -34.89 -14.07
C THR A 521 17.10 -35.46 -15.46
N ASP A 522 16.22 -35.22 -16.43
CA ASP A 522 16.39 -35.68 -17.81
C ASP A 522 17.62 -35.02 -18.47
N CYS A 523 17.85 -33.71 -18.25
CA CYS A 523 19.06 -33.03 -18.72
C CYS A 523 20.35 -33.63 -18.11
N LEU A 524 20.33 -34.05 -16.84
CA LEU A 524 21.48 -34.74 -16.24
C LEU A 524 21.68 -36.13 -16.87
N ARG A 525 20.61 -36.86 -17.16
CA ARG A 525 20.69 -38.18 -17.81
C ARG A 525 21.29 -38.12 -19.20
N GLU A 526 20.99 -37.07 -19.98
CA GLU A 526 21.64 -36.82 -21.28
C GLU A 526 23.16 -36.68 -21.16
N SER A 527 23.65 -36.28 -19.99
CA SER A 527 25.08 -36.20 -19.66
C SER A 527 25.60 -37.43 -18.88
N ASN A 528 24.84 -38.53 -18.82
CA ASN A 528 25.11 -39.73 -18.01
C ASN A 528 25.30 -39.44 -16.51
N LEU A 529 24.55 -38.48 -15.97
CA LEU A 529 24.56 -38.09 -14.56
C LEU A 529 23.19 -38.31 -13.91
N THR A 530 23.20 -38.42 -12.59
CA THR A 530 22.01 -38.41 -11.73
C THR A 530 22.19 -37.35 -10.65
N PRO A 531 21.10 -36.77 -10.11
CA PRO A 531 21.22 -35.80 -9.03
C PRO A 531 21.79 -36.46 -7.77
N SER A 532 22.71 -35.76 -7.09
CA SER A 532 23.30 -36.15 -5.81
C SER A 532 22.26 -36.30 -4.69
N ALA A 533 21.23 -35.47 -4.74
CA ALA A 533 20.06 -35.51 -3.85
C ALA A 533 18.90 -34.75 -4.51
N VAL A 534 17.67 -35.13 -4.18
CA VAL A 534 16.45 -34.40 -4.57
C VAL A 534 15.58 -34.26 -3.33
N GLU A 535 15.37 -33.02 -2.90
CA GLU A 535 14.56 -32.71 -1.73
C GLU A 535 13.37 -31.84 -2.12
N TYR A 536 12.26 -32.03 -1.40
CA TYR A 536 11.05 -31.26 -1.55
C TYR A 536 10.71 -30.51 -0.27
N PHE A 537 10.11 -29.33 -0.40
CA PHE A 537 9.62 -28.51 0.71
C PHE A 537 8.25 -27.91 0.39
N ASN A 538 7.43 -27.61 1.40
CA ASN A 538 6.14 -26.94 1.21
C ASN A 538 6.29 -25.42 1.27
N MET A 539 5.46 -24.72 0.50
CA MET A 539 5.48 -23.24 0.47
C MET A 539 5.26 -22.66 1.88
N GLY A 540 6.05 -21.66 2.24
CA GLY A 540 5.95 -20.98 3.54
C GLY A 540 6.52 -21.75 4.73
N GLU A 541 7.29 -22.83 4.51
CA GLU A 541 8.04 -23.47 5.60
C GLU A 541 9.04 -22.49 6.23
N GLU A 542 8.98 -22.33 7.55
CA GLU A 542 9.82 -21.38 8.29
C GLU A 542 11.31 -21.79 8.33
N SER A 543 11.61 -23.07 8.08
CA SER A 543 12.97 -23.61 8.15
C SER A 543 13.19 -24.69 7.11
N MET A 544 14.37 -24.64 6.47
CA MET A 544 14.81 -25.61 5.45
C MET A 544 15.94 -26.51 5.94
N LEU A 545 16.27 -26.47 7.25
CA LEU A 545 17.47 -27.13 7.78
C LEU A 545 17.49 -28.64 7.57
N GLN A 546 16.33 -29.30 7.60
CA GLN A 546 16.28 -30.76 7.46
C GLN A 546 16.59 -31.19 6.02
N GLN A 547 15.95 -30.56 5.04
CA GLN A 547 16.16 -30.77 3.61
C GLN A 547 17.60 -30.41 3.23
N LEU A 548 18.06 -29.23 3.66
CA LEU A 548 19.42 -28.76 3.40
C LEU A 548 20.48 -29.60 4.11
N GLY A 549 20.18 -30.17 5.28
CA GLY A 549 21.03 -31.13 5.98
C GLY A 549 21.24 -32.40 5.15
N ARG A 550 20.16 -33.01 4.64
CA ARG A 550 20.24 -34.18 3.76
C ARG A 550 21.00 -33.89 2.46
N ILE A 551 20.82 -32.71 1.87
CA ILE A 551 21.62 -32.25 0.73
C ILE A 551 23.10 -32.10 1.12
N SER A 552 23.38 -31.57 2.31
CA SER A 552 24.76 -31.40 2.81
C SER A 552 25.48 -32.74 2.97
N ASP A 553 24.77 -33.75 3.49
CA ASP A 553 25.27 -35.11 3.73
C ASP A 553 25.52 -35.90 2.43
N SER A 554 24.90 -35.49 1.32
CA SER A 554 25.21 -36.02 -0.02
C SER A 554 26.59 -35.53 -0.54
N ASP A 555 26.99 -35.96 -1.73
CA ASP A 555 28.22 -35.47 -2.38
C ASP A 555 28.03 -34.14 -3.15
N ALA A 556 26.85 -33.52 -3.08
CA ALA A 556 26.50 -32.31 -3.83
C ALA A 556 27.46 -31.14 -3.59
N LYS A 557 27.79 -30.40 -4.65
CA LYS A 557 28.58 -29.15 -4.63
C LYS A 557 27.80 -27.97 -5.18
N VAL A 558 26.79 -28.24 -6.01
CA VAL A 558 25.85 -27.25 -6.55
C VAL A 558 24.45 -27.67 -6.15
N LEU A 559 23.64 -26.70 -5.75
CA LEU A 559 22.22 -26.83 -5.48
C LEU A 559 21.45 -26.01 -6.50
N VAL A 560 20.53 -26.64 -7.23
CA VAL A 560 19.57 -25.94 -8.09
C VAL A 560 18.24 -25.86 -7.36
N VAL A 561 17.73 -24.64 -7.18
CA VAL A 561 16.49 -24.34 -6.44
C VAL A 561 15.39 -23.90 -7.38
N VAL A 562 14.21 -24.49 -7.17
CA VAL A 562 12.94 -24.06 -7.76
C VAL A 562 12.01 -23.71 -6.61
N ALA A 563 11.90 -22.41 -6.31
CA ALA A 563 11.21 -21.86 -5.16
C ALA A 563 10.63 -20.48 -5.47
N LEU A 564 9.67 -20.04 -4.66
CA LEU A 564 9.13 -18.68 -4.72
C LEU A 564 9.98 -17.72 -3.88
N ALA A 565 9.81 -16.42 -4.10
CA ALA A 565 10.49 -15.40 -3.29
C ALA A 565 10.13 -15.49 -1.79
N SER A 566 8.92 -15.94 -1.44
CA SER A 566 8.48 -16.13 -0.06
C SER A 566 9.29 -17.19 0.70
N ASP A 567 9.86 -18.18 0.00
CA ASP A 567 10.59 -19.29 0.62
C ASP A 567 12.10 -18.99 0.74
N ARG A 568 12.55 -17.90 0.10
CA ARG A 568 13.96 -17.54 -0.03
C ARG A 568 14.65 -17.38 1.32
N GLU A 569 13.99 -16.74 2.29
CA GLU A 569 14.58 -16.45 3.60
C GLU A 569 14.99 -17.73 4.32
N ALA A 570 14.07 -18.70 4.42
CA ALA A 570 14.32 -19.97 5.06
C ALA A 570 15.45 -20.77 4.36
N ILE A 571 15.49 -20.72 3.02
CA ILE A 571 16.54 -21.36 2.21
C ILE A 571 17.91 -20.73 2.45
N VAL A 572 18.02 -19.39 2.38
CA VAL A 572 19.28 -18.66 2.55
C VAL A 572 19.81 -18.80 3.98
N LYS A 573 18.95 -18.64 4.99
CA LYS A 573 19.34 -18.85 6.40
C LYS A 573 19.81 -20.28 6.64
N GLY A 574 19.10 -21.27 6.11
CA GLY A 574 19.48 -22.67 6.25
C GLY A 574 20.84 -22.97 5.59
N LEU A 575 21.09 -22.45 4.39
CA LEU A 575 22.36 -22.62 3.69
C LEU A 575 23.53 -21.96 4.43
N ALA A 576 23.31 -20.76 4.99
CA ALA A 576 24.33 -20.05 5.75
C ALA A 576 24.75 -20.79 7.04
N LEU A 577 23.90 -21.67 7.56
CA LEU A 577 24.19 -22.52 8.73
C LEU A 577 24.89 -23.83 8.39
N LEU A 578 24.99 -24.21 7.11
CA LEU A 578 25.69 -25.43 6.71
C LEU A 578 27.20 -25.25 6.84
N LYS A 579 27.88 -26.26 7.40
CA LYS A 579 29.36 -26.31 7.42
C LYS A 579 29.95 -26.44 6.01
N LYS A 580 29.26 -27.16 5.13
CA LYS A 580 29.66 -27.40 3.74
C LYS A 580 29.12 -26.28 2.86
N LYS A 581 30.02 -25.55 2.20
CA LYS A 581 29.64 -24.54 1.19
C LYS A 581 29.10 -25.22 -0.06
N ILE A 582 27.90 -24.83 -0.46
CA ILE A 582 27.21 -25.32 -1.67
C ILE A 582 26.82 -24.09 -2.49
N GLN A 583 27.15 -24.07 -3.78
CA GLN A 583 26.77 -22.98 -4.67
C GLN A 583 25.31 -23.13 -5.07
N LEU A 584 24.54 -22.05 -4.99
CA LEU A 584 23.10 -22.02 -5.21
C LEU A 584 22.76 -21.36 -6.55
N PHE A 585 22.12 -22.11 -7.45
CA PHE A 585 21.53 -21.57 -8.68
C PHE A 585 20.00 -21.62 -8.62
N SER A 586 19.33 -20.55 -9.05
CA SER A 586 17.86 -20.48 -8.98
C SER A 586 17.20 -19.84 -10.20
N VAL A 587 15.92 -20.14 -10.37
CA VAL A 587 15.02 -19.54 -11.35
C VAL A 587 14.77 -18.04 -11.07
N MET A 588 14.32 -17.29 -12.07
CA MET A 588 14.10 -15.84 -11.96
C MET A 588 13.06 -15.48 -10.88
N THR A 589 12.04 -16.32 -10.68
CA THR A 589 10.97 -16.13 -9.67
C THR A 589 11.49 -16.06 -8.23
N PHE A 590 12.69 -16.59 -7.96
CA PHE A 590 13.37 -16.45 -6.67
C PHE A 590 13.73 -14.99 -6.33
N THR A 591 13.74 -14.11 -7.33
CA THR A 591 14.03 -12.68 -7.16
C THR A 591 12.77 -11.81 -6.99
N ALA A 592 11.56 -12.36 -7.10
CA ALA A 592 10.29 -11.61 -7.18
C ALA A 592 9.95 -10.72 -5.97
N GLY A 593 10.63 -10.89 -4.84
CA GLY A 593 10.45 -10.07 -3.63
C GLY A 593 11.31 -8.81 -3.57
N GLY A 594 12.16 -8.51 -4.56
CA GLY A 594 13.02 -7.30 -4.53
C GLY A 594 14.12 -7.30 -3.46
N TYR A 595 14.54 -6.10 -3.01
CA TYR A 595 15.60 -5.80 -2.03
C TYR A 595 15.30 -6.25 -0.60
N VAL A 596 14.52 -7.32 -0.40
CA VAL A 596 14.35 -7.98 0.90
C VAL A 596 15.64 -8.74 1.25
N PHE A 597 16.72 -7.98 1.41
CA PHE A 597 18.08 -8.39 1.75
C PHE A 597 18.69 -7.55 2.87
N GLN A 598 18.05 -6.47 3.35
CA GLN A 598 18.54 -5.78 4.55
C GLN A 598 18.56 -6.74 5.77
N ASP A 599 17.56 -7.62 5.90
CA ASP A 599 17.48 -8.59 7.01
C ASP A 599 18.34 -9.85 6.83
N LEU A 600 18.95 -10.04 5.65
CA LEU A 600 19.76 -11.21 5.30
C LEU A 600 21.19 -10.88 4.88
N ALA A 601 21.60 -9.61 4.96
CA ALA A 601 22.88 -9.14 4.41
C ALA A 601 24.09 -9.91 4.97
N ASP A 602 24.04 -10.33 6.24
CA ASP A 602 25.13 -11.08 6.87
C ASP A 602 25.13 -12.57 6.51
N GLN A 603 23.96 -13.19 6.41
CA GLN A 603 23.83 -14.59 5.99
C GLN A 603 24.16 -14.74 4.50
N GLN A 604 23.79 -13.76 3.67
CA GLN A 604 24.01 -13.77 2.23
C GLN A 604 25.50 -13.68 1.86
N LYS A 605 26.33 -12.97 2.64
CA LYS A 605 27.80 -12.96 2.46
C LYS A 605 28.40 -14.37 2.48
N ASN A 606 27.71 -15.33 3.11
CA ASN A 606 28.14 -16.70 3.26
C ASN A 606 27.49 -17.67 2.24
N VAL A 607 26.61 -17.18 1.36
CA VAL A 607 25.91 -17.98 0.33
C VAL A 607 26.31 -17.50 -1.07
N ASP A 608 26.91 -18.38 -1.85
CA ASP A 608 27.20 -18.14 -3.27
C ASP A 608 25.93 -18.39 -4.09
N LEU A 609 25.11 -17.34 -4.22
CA LEU A 609 23.82 -17.36 -4.93
C LEU A 609 23.96 -16.72 -6.32
N SER A 610 23.54 -17.44 -7.35
CA SER A 610 23.28 -16.89 -8.68
C SER A 610 21.90 -17.29 -9.19
N PHE A 611 21.33 -16.51 -10.10
CA PHE A 611 19.99 -16.74 -10.64
C PHE A 611 19.87 -16.27 -12.08
N ILE A 612 18.86 -16.76 -12.80
CA ILE A 612 18.59 -16.32 -14.17
C ILE A 612 18.08 -14.87 -14.19
N GLN A 613 18.59 -14.10 -15.14
CA GLN A 613 18.05 -12.83 -15.60
C GLN A 613 18.04 -12.78 -17.14
N THR A 614 17.26 -11.85 -17.68
CA THR A 614 17.10 -11.62 -19.12
C THR A 614 17.46 -10.19 -19.52
N PHE A 615 17.50 -9.26 -18.56
CA PHE A 615 17.84 -7.87 -18.83
C PHE A 615 18.55 -7.20 -17.65
N SER A 616 19.35 -6.16 -17.93
CA SER A 616 19.93 -5.28 -16.92
C SER A 616 20.08 -3.86 -17.46
N PHE A 617 19.75 -2.88 -16.63
CA PHE A 617 20.06 -1.47 -16.90
C PHE A 617 21.53 -1.11 -16.66
N LEU A 618 22.31 -2.01 -16.06
CA LEU A 618 23.73 -1.79 -15.82
C LEU A 618 24.50 -1.88 -17.14
N LYS A 619 25.39 -0.91 -17.37
CA LYS A 619 26.20 -0.78 -18.60
C LYS A 619 25.30 -0.77 -19.86
N PRO A 620 24.42 0.24 -20.02
CA PRO A 620 23.44 0.30 -21.10
C PRO A 620 24.13 0.23 -22.47
N LYS A 621 23.74 -0.75 -23.29
CA LYS A 621 24.44 -1.11 -24.54
C LYS A 621 24.00 -0.32 -25.78
N ASN A 622 22.88 0.39 -25.70
CA ASN A 622 22.30 1.11 -26.83
C ASN A 622 21.54 2.37 -26.37
N GLU A 623 21.23 3.27 -27.32
CA GLU A 623 20.56 4.54 -27.03
C GLU A 623 19.15 4.38 -26.46
N LEU A 624 18.41 3.35 -26.87
CA LEU A 624 17.09 3.04 -26.30
C LEU A 624 17.20 2.77 -24.80
N THR A 625 18.15 1.91 -24.40
CA THR A 625 18.38 1.56 -22.99
C THR A 625 18.84 2.77 -22.18
N LYS A 626 19.73 3.60 -22.73
CA LYS A 626 20.19 4.83 -22.06
C LYS A 626 19.04 5.81 -21.84
N ARG A 627 18.19 5.99 -22.85
CA ARG A 627 17.03 6.88 -22.79
C ARG A 627 16.01 6.41 -21.77
N VAL A 628 15.61 5.14 -21.83
CA VAL A 628 14.63 4.58 -20.88
C VAL A 628 15.18 4.56 -19.47
N LEU A 629 16.48 4.26 -19.27
CA LEU A 629 17.12 4.35 -17.96
C LEU A 629 17.04 5.78 -17.40
N LYS A 630 17.40 6.79 -18.21
CA LYS A 630 17.31 8.19 -17.80
C LYS A 630 15.88 8.57 -17.42
N GLU A 631 14.90 8.16 -18.23
CA GLU A 631 13.50 8.43 -17.94
C GLU A 631 13.06 7.75 -16.64
N TYR A 632 13.35 6.45 -16.47
CA TYR A 632 13.08 5.72 -15.23
C TYR A 632 13.64 6.45 -14.01
N MET A 633 14.92 6.85 -14.07
CA MET A 633 15.60 7.54 -12.97
C MET A 633 14.95 8.88 -12.65
N ASN A 634 14.54 9.64 -13.67
CA ASN A 634 13.84 10.91 -13.49
C ASN A 634 12.42 10.72 -12.93
N THR A 635 11.63 9.82 -13.52
CA THR A 635 10.24 9.57 -13.16
C THR A 635 10.11 9.03 -11.73
N TYR A 636 11.01 8.13 -11.33
CA TYR A 636 10.94 7.44 -10.03
C TYR A 636 11.98 7.92 -9.02
N ASN A 637 12.67 9.03 -9.31
CA ASN A 637 13.67 9.65 -8.45
C ASN A 637 14.74 8.66 -7.95
N VAL A 638 15.26 7.85 -8.85
CA VAL A 638 16.30 6.85 -8.58
C VAL A 638 17.66 7.42 -8.95
N SER A 639 18.63 7.35 -8.03
CA SER A 639 19.93 8.00 -8.20
C SER A 639 20.91 7.16 -9.00
N THR A 640 20.81 5.84 -8.93
CA THR A 640 21.69 4.90 -9.64
C THR A 640 20.93 3.74 -10.26
N PRO A 641 21.39 3.15 -11.38
CA PRO A 641 20.74 1.98 -11.99
C PRO A 641 20.67 0.76 -11.05
N GLN A 642 21.55 0.70 -10.04
CA GLN A 642 21.62 -0.35 -9.02
C GLN A 642 20.43 -0.34 -8.07
N GLU A 643 19.72 0.77 -7.95
CA GLU A 643 18.50 0.94 -7.13
C GLU A 643 17.21 0.52 -7.88
N ILE A 644 17.31 0.13 -9.16
CA ILE A 644 16.15 -0.32 -9.94
C ILE A 644 15.78 -1.75 -9.52
N PRO A 645 14.60 -1.95 -8.88
CA PRO A 645 14.15 -3.29 -8.51
C PRO A 645 13.74 -4.06 -9.78
N ILE A 646 14.10 -5.35 -9.83
CA ILE A 646 13.63 -6.32 -10.83
C ILE A 646 13.70 -5.75 -12.28
N PRO A 647 14.89 -5.37 -12.77
CA PRO A 647 15.04 -4.68 -14.06
C PRO A 647 14.44 -5.46 -15.24
N SER A 648 14.45 -6.79 -15.18
CA SER A 648 13.81 -7.64 -16.19
C SER A 648 12.30 -7.44 -16.25
N ALA A 649 11.59 -7.35 -15.12
CA ALA A 649 10.14 -7.12 -15.11
C ALA A 649 9.76 -5.78 -15.77
N THR A 650 10.51 -4.72 -15.44
CA THR A 650 10.35 -3.39 -16.05
C THR A 650 10.56 -3.45 -17.57
N ALA A 651 11.65 -4.06 -18.03
CA ALA A 651 11.97 -4.12 -19.46
C ALA A 651 10.99 -5.00 -20.24
N HIS A 652 10.57 -6.13 -19.67
CA HIS A 652 9.57 -7.01 -20.27
C HIS A 652 8.22 -6.31 -20.43
N ALA A 653 7.75 -5.61 -19.39
CA ALA A 653 6.50 -4.87 -19.42
C ALA A 653 6.55 -3.73 -20.45
N TYR A 654 7.67 -2.99 -20.51
CA TYR A 654 7.90 -1.95 -21.50
C TYR A 654 7.81 -2.50 -22.93
N ASP A 655 8.53 -3.59 -23.24
CA ASP A 655 8.52 -4.21 -24.57
C ASP A 655 7.13 -4.74 -24.93
N LEU A 656 6.41 -5.35 -23.98
CA LEU A 656 5.04 -5.85 -24.19
C LEU A 656 4.04 -4.75 -24.53
N VAL A 657 4.12 -3.58 -23.87
CA VAL A 657 3.25 -2.43 -24.19
C VAL A 657 3.54 -1.91 -25.59
N HIS A 658 4.81 -1.83 -26.00
CA HIS A 658 5.16 -1.41 -27.36
C HIS A 658 4.71 -2.42 -28.43
N LEU A 659 4.89 -3.73 -28.18
CA LEU A 659 4.40 -4.79 -29.06
C LEU A 659 2.87 -4.72 -29.21
N LEU A 660 2.15 -4.50 -28.11
CA LEU A 660 0.70 -4.30 -28.13
C LEU A 660 0.31 -3.06 -28.94
N ALA A 661 0.98 -1.93 -28.72
CA ALA A 661 0.73 -0.69 -29.48
C ALA A 661 0.98 -0.87 -30.99
N MET A 662 2.03 -1.60 -31.37
CA MET A 662 2.31 -1.95 -32.77
C MET A 662 1.17 -2.81 -33.36
N ALA A 663 0.71 -3.81 -32.62
CA ALA A 663 -0.40 -4.67 -33.04
C ALA A 663 -1.70 -3.88 -33.22
N ILE A 664 -2.04 -2.99 -32.29
CA ILE A 664 -3.21 -2.11 -32.38
C ILE A 664 -3.13 -1.19 -33.61
N ASN A 665 -1.99 -0.56 -33.84
CA ASN A 665 -1.80 0.32 -35.00
C ASN A 665 -1.87 -0.47 -36.33
N SER A 666 -1.35 -1.69 -36.37
CA SER A 666 -1.45 -2.57 -37.53
C SER A 666 -2.91 -3.01 -37.79
N ALA A 667 -3.61 -3.41 -36.73
CA ALA A 667 -5.01 -3.82 -36.78
C ALA A 667 -5.98 -2.65 -37.06
N LYS A 668 -5.56 -1.41 -36.75
CA LYS A 668 -6.37 -0.18 -36.83
C LYS A 668 -7.65 -0.23 -35.98
N THR A 669 -7.65 -1.03 -34.92
CA THR A 669 -8.78 -1.23 -34.02
C THR A 669 -8.27 -1.75 -32.67
N ILE A 670 -9.10 -1.62 -31.63
CA ILE A 670 -8.89 -2.26 -30.31
C ILE A 670 -9.68 -3.57 -30.17
N ASP A 671 -10.31 -4.05 -31.24
CA ASP A 671 -10.93 -5.38 -31.26
C ASP A 671 -9.88 -6.45 -30.91
N ARG A 672 -10.12 -7.20 -29.84
CA ARG A 672 -9.13 -8.11 -29.27
C ARG A 672 -8.72 -9.23 -30.22
N LEU A 673 -9.60 -9.70 -31.10
CA LEU A 673 -9.25 -10.74 -32.07
C LEU A 673 -8.34 -10.18 -33.17
N ALA A 674 -8.65 -8.98 -33.69
CA ALA A 674 -7.81 -8.32 -34.67
C ALA A 674 -6.42 -7.97 -34.09
N VAL A 675 -6.37 -7.45 -32.87
CA VAL A 675 -5.10 -7.13 -32.17
C VAL A 675 -4.31 -8.40 -31.85
N HIS A 676 -4.98 -9.48 -31.43
CA HIS A 676 -4.35 -10.79 -31.23
C HIS A 676 -3.64 -11.27 -32.50
N ASN A 677 -4.34 -11.30 -33.64
CA ASN A 677 -3.74 -11.73 -34.90
C ASN A 677 -2.59 -10.82 -35.32
N ALA A 678 -2.73 -9.51 -35.10
CA ALA A 678 -1.68 -8.55 -35.39
C ALA A 678 -0.43 -8.73 -34.50
N LEU A 679 -0.55 -9.22 -33.26
CA LEU A 679 0.60 -9.58 -32.42
C LEU A 679 1.39 -10.76 -33.02
N GLU A 680 0.70 -11.76 -33.56
CA GLU A 680 1.32 -12.91 -34.24
C GLU A 680 1.98 -12.54 -35.57
N ASP A 681 1.56 -11.43 -36.18
CA ASP A 681 2.05 -10.97 -37.48
C ASP A 681 3.23 -9.98 -37.38
N ILE A 682 3.60 -9.53 -36.17
CA ILE A 682 4.76 -8.64 -35.98
C ILE A 682 6.03 -9.34 -36.48
N GLN A 683 6.67 -8.77 -37.50
CA GLN A 683 7.88 -9.35 -38.06
C GLN A 683 9.14 -8.94 -37.31
N HIS A 684 9.23 -7.66 -36.91
CA HIS A 684 10.43 -7.10 -36.30
C HIS A 684 10.08 -6.03 -35.27
N TYR A 685 10.72 -6.09 -34.11
CA TYR A 685 10.67 -5.02 -33.10
C TYR A 685 12.01 -4.91 -32.39
N LYS A 686 12.53 -3.70 -32.23
CA LYS A 686 13.77 -3.44 -31.48
C LYS A 686 13.40 -2.94 -30.08
N GLY A 687 13.26 -3.87 -29.15
CA GLY A 687 12.93 -3.58 -27.76
C GLY A 687 14.16 -3.38 -26.87
N LEU A 688 13.90 -3.20 -25.57
CA LEU A 688 14.92 -3.16 -24.52
C LEU A 688 15.61 -4.50 -24.37
N VAL A 689 14.83 -5.58 -24.33
CA VAL A 689 15.34 -6.92 -24.00
C VAL A 689 16.18 -7.46 -25.16
N LYS A 690 15.62 -7.40 -26.37
CA LYS A 690 16.29 -7.85 -27.60
C LYS A 690 15.68 -7.19 -28.84
N THR A 691 16.31 -7.45 -29.98
CA THR A 691 15.65 -7.30 -31.28
C THR A 691 14.85 -8.59 -31.55
N TYR A 692 13.54 -8.47 -31.59
CA TYR A 692 12.61 -9.55 -31.89
C TYR A 692 12.49 -9.74 -33.41
N SER A 693 12.56 -10.99 -33.88
CA SER A 693 12.41 -11.33 -35.30
C SER A 693 11.94 -12.79 -35.48
N PRO A 694 10.62 -13.06 -35.48
CA PRO A 694 9.55 -12.27 -34.89
C PRO A 694 9.45 -12.46 -33.35
N PRO A 695 8.71 -11.62 -32.61
CA PRO A 695 8.41 -11.85 -31.19
C PRO A 695 7.46 -13.05 -31.00
N PHE A 696 6.36 -13.11 -31.75
CA PHE A 696 5.36 -14.16 -31.64
C PHE A 696 5.05 -14.76 -33.01
N THR A 697 4.51 -15.98 -33.02
CA THR A 697 3.92 -16.62 -34.20
C THR A 697 2.69 -17.41 -33.75
N LYS A 698 1.83 -17.82 -34.68
CA LYS A 698 0.64 -18.65 -34.40
C LYS A 698 0.88 -19.93 -33.57
N THR A 699 2.12 -20.38 -33.51
CA THR A 699 2.52 -21.61 -32.80
C THR A 699 3.52 -21.35 -31.68
N ARG A 700 3.94 -20.10 -31.46
CA ARG A 700 4.94 -19.71 -30.46
C ARG A 700 4.60 -18.36 -29.85
N HIS A 701 4.04 -18.40 -28.64
CA HIS A 701 3.72 -17.20 -27.86
C HIS A 701 4.76 -16.88 -26.77
N ASP A 702 5.92 -17.54 -26.81
CA ASP A 702 7.10 -17.16 -26.04
C ASP A 702 8.09 -16.38 -26.90
N ALA A 703 8.32 -15.13 -26.55
CA ALA A 703 9.23 -14.27 -27.30
C ALA A 703 10.71 -14.53 -26.99
N LEU A 704 11.00 -15.03 -25.78
CA LEU A 704 12.37 -15.29 -25.33
C LEU A 704 12.78 -16.76 -25.51
N ASP A 705 14.06 -16.93 -25.76
CA ASP A 705 14.74 -18.22 -25.87
C ASP A 705 15.96 -18.29 -24.96
N ILE A 706 16.61 -19.46 -24.91
CA ILE A 706 17.73 -19.71 -24.00
C ILE A 706 18.93 -18.78 -24.23
N SER A 707 19.09 -18.21 -25.43
CA SER A 707 20.19 -17.30 -25.76
C SER A 707 20.03 -15.92 -25.11
N ASP A 708 18.81 -15.58 -24.67
CA ASP A 708 18.49 -14.34 -23.96
C ASP A 708 18.82 -14.43 -22.46
N TYR A 709 19.13 -15.62 -21.95
CA TYR A 709 19.33 -15.85 -20.52
C TYR A 709 20.78 -15.63 -20.13
N PHE A 710 20.99 -14.99 -18.99
CA PHE A 710 22.29 -14.90 -18.34
C PHE A 710 22.16 -15.10 -16.83
N MET A 711 23.28 -15.44 -16.19
CA MET A 711 23.33 -15.54 -14.73
C MET A 711 23.62 -14.17 -14.11
N ALA A 712 22.95 -13.88 -13.02
CA ALA A 712 23.16 -12.70 -12.20
C ALA A 712 23.31 -13.11 -10.72
N THR A 713 23.85 -12.19 -9.92
CA THR A 713 24.00 -12.33 -8.47
C THR A 713 23.57 -11.02 -7.80
N TYR A 714 23.58 -11.02 -6.47
CA TYR A 714 23.38 -9.80 -5.69
C TYR A 714 24.74 -9.21 -5.29
N ASP A 715 24.85 -7.88 -5.30
CA ASP A 715 25.97 -7.20 -4.65
C ASP A 715 25.73 -7.03 -3.14
N ALA A 716 26.69 -6.40 -2.45
CA ALA A 716 26.63 -6.18 -1.00
C ALA A 716 25.44 -5.31 -0.55
N ASN A 717 24.84 -4.54 -1.47
CA ASN A 717 23.71 -3.66 -1.22
C ASN A 717 22.38 -4.28 -1.74
N GLY A 718 22.42 -5.52 -2.23
CA GLY A 718 21.25 -6.23 -2.76
C GLY A 718 20.89 -5.85 -4.20
N ALA A 719 21.74 -5.14 -4.95
CA ALA A 719 21.51 -4.85 -6.36
C ALA A 719 21.78 -6.07 -7.24
N ILE A 720 20.98 -6.25 -8.30
CA ILE A 720 21.12 -7.36 -9.24
C ILE A 720 22.23 -7.05 -10.25
N LEU A 721 23.33 -7.80 -10.18
CA LEU A 721 24.48 -7.67 -11.08
C LEU A 721 24.57 -8.87 -12.03
N PRO A 722 24.67 -8.66 -13.35
CA PRO A 722 25.07 -9.72 -14.27
C PRO A 722 26.42 -10.31 -13.85
N THR A 723 26.52 -11.63 -13.76
CA THR A 723 27.82 -12.30 -13.62
C THR A 723 28.46 -12.36 -15.01
N ASP A 724 29.67 -11.85 -15.18
CA ASP A 724 30.36 -11.90 -16.47
C ASP A 724 30.45 -13.36 -16.97
N LYS A 725 30.35 -13.54 -18.30
CA LYS A 725 30.55 -14.85 -18.96
C LYS A 725 31.99 -15.31 -18.73
N GLY A 726 32.22 -15.93 -17.57
CA GLY A 726 33.52 -16.46 -17.15
C GLY A 726 34.36 -15.45 -16.36
N THR A 727 34.08 -15.25 -15.07
CA THR A 727 35.11 -15.01 -14.04
C THR A 727 34.50 -15.02 -12.65
N LYS A 728 34.63 -16.17 -11.99
CA LYS A 728 35.01 -16.36 -10.58
C LYS A 728 35.13 -17.86 -10.37
#